data_AF-A0A9W4J5B3-F1
#
_entry.id   AF-A0A9W4J5B3-F1
#
_cell.length_a   1.000
_cell.length_b   1.000
_cell.length_c   1.000
_cell.angle_alpha   90.00
_cell.angle_beta   90.00
_cell.angle_gamma   90.00
#
_symmetry.space_group_name_H-M   'P 1'
#
loop_
_entity.id
_entity.type
_entity.pdbx_description
1 polymer ?
#
loop_
_entity_poly.entity_id
_entity_poly.type
_entity_poly.pdbx_seq_one_letter_code
_entity_poly.pdbx_strand_id
1 'polypeptide(L)'
;MTRMASKPQVAFIGLGAMGIGMAIHLLDDGFAVTGFDVNPMALEKLLAMGGTDASSPRECAQGASFIVCMVANSMQTEDAFFAESTGAVFGLAQNTVVILCSTVAPGFPVKILDRFHREFRRPDIQLVDCPVSGGTIRAAQGLLTVLSSGRSDVLRTAQPILKSMSENLYEIEGGLGAANKVKLINQHLAGVHIAASAEAMGLAATLGLNTKDFYDTVVKSPACSWMFQNRVPHMLLDDWTPHSDISIFVKDMRIVTSEGLLQDFPLYIASATERLYQYAARMGYERDDDASLVRIFLAQTPSLVSEATHMKNPQSSHSSELICGLLETVHTLAAVEALALGNKLGIPTNTLSSIISNAAGASESFKKVATTILAGDIVSGCTITQTRDMLKEVINLAQAHSYPLQVAATTFQLLQQAVIYGLGGEGQAALLKLWTTSDLSVEPLHITEYDSIPLSELSSRIPRSEENPQNLLCNIQAHLQAENNCKLIVLDDDPTGTQTCHDINVLTMWDVNILASEFRSDSRGFFILTNSRALPPNEAHALVSEVLRNVSKAADMTGKTFEVVLRGDSTLRGHFLGEVQSHIDAIGSPDAWILAPFFGPGARYTIDDIQYVGDRDVLVPAAKTPYAEDKTFGYKSSNLREWVREKAGSRFSSTDILSVTLEEIRNGGISAIKQKLLNVPKGGICIVNAVQAEDMLMFSLALLEGTHPCLVTPIYGFTFTQTNFSFKVRKEHQLRFAYRTGASFVSSRLGMPERPVILPSQIPNFNPTRHTGGLIVAGSYVPKSTKQIQSLIERSGSNLTTHIVEVPALLIELQKYSDIPTMLRRSLVLQEVVTRASDDLRGGQDVLVMTSRDLVTLDSVNTLASETSKQITNLDINSVAATALVHIVRNLSVCPRYLLAKGGVTSSDVATAGIAIKRATVLGQAAPGVPIWWCQSEEDLKSQDQGGREIKWTEIPLIIFPGNVGDENTLADVVERWAV
;
A
#
# COMPACT_ATOMS: atom_id res chain seq x y z
N MET A 1 73.03 -7.70 -9.21
CA MET A 1 72.48 -8.30 -7.98
C MET A 1 72.01 -7.17 -7.08
N THR A 2 70.76 -6.74 -7.24
CA THR A 2 70.11 -5.76 -6.37
C THR A 2 69.84 -6.46 -5.05
N ARG A 3 70.41 -5.94 -3.94
CA ARG A 3 70.06 -6.38 -2.57
C ARG A 3 68.54 -6.25 -2.42
N MET A 4 67.80 -7.35 -2.44
CA MET A 4 66.40 -7.32 -2.01
C MET A 4 66.41 -6.87 -0.55
N ALA A 5 65.80 -5.72 -0.27
CA ALA A 5 65.61 -5.27 1.10
C ALA A 5 64.81 -6.35 1.85
N SER A 6 65.31 -6.80 3.00
CA SER A 6 64.61 -7.78 3.84
C SER A 6 63.24 -7.23 4.23
N LYS A 7 62.17 -8.03 4.04
CA LYS A 7 60.82 -7.66 4.47
C LYS A 7 60.81 -7.40 5.98
N PRO A 8 59.94 -6.49 6.48
CA PRO A 8 59.91 -6.12 7.89
C PRO A 8 59.46 -7.28 8.78
N GLN A 9 59.86 -7.26 10.06
CA GLN A 9 59.40 -8.23 11.05
C GLN A 9 57.96 -7.91 11.49
N VAL A 10 57.13 -8.94 11.57
CA VAL A 10 55.71 -8.88 11.93
C VAL A 10 55.46 -9.67 13.21
N ALA A 11 54.86 -9.02 14.20
CA ALA A 11 54.27 -9.68 15.36
C ALA A 11 52.83 -10.09 15.04
N PHE A 12 52.42 -11.31 15.38
CA PHE A 12 51.08 -11.82 15.10
C PHE A 12 50.43 -12.35 16.39
N ILE A 13 49.44 -11.62 16.90
CA ILE A 13 48.71 -12.02 18.11
C ILE A 13 47.34 -12.58 17.72
N GLY A 14 47.08 -13.81 18.14
CA GLY A 14 45.86 -14.56 17.84
C GLY A 14 46.06 -15.49 16.64
N LEU A 15 46.42 -16.74 16.90
CA LEU A 15 46.62 -17.82 15.93
C LEU A 15 45.44 -18.81 15.93
N GLY A 16 44.23 -18.30 16.19
CA GLY A 16 42.99 -19.07 16.09
C GLY A 16 42.66 -19.49 14.65
N ALA A 17 41.39 -19.88 14.43
CA ALA A 17 40.93 -20.49 13.18
C ALA A 17 41.34 -19.72 11.89
N MET A 18 41.27 -18.39 11.90
CA MET A 18 41.75 -17.56 10.77
C MET A 18 43.21 -17.13 10.93
N GLY A 19 43.63 -16.77 12.14
CA GLY A 19 44.92 -16.14 12.40
C GLY A 19 46.12 -17.02 12.03
N ILE A 20 46.06 -18.32 12.29
CA ILE A 20 47.16 -19.24 11.92
C ILE A 20 47.38 -19.28 10.41
N GLY A 21 46.31 -19.31 9.61
CA GLY A 21 46.41 -19.30 8.14
C GLY A 21 47.01 -18.00 7.62
N MET A 22 46.61 -16.86 8.19
CA MET A 22 47.16 -15.55 7.84
C MET A 22 48.66 -15.45 8.19
N ALA A 23 49.05 -15.93 9.37
CA ALA A 23 50.44 -15.90 9.82
C ALA A 23 51.35 -16.78 8.95
N ILE A 24 50.88 -17.99 8.60
CA ILE A 24 51.61 -18.90 7.69
C ILE A 24 51.73 -18.28 6.30
N HIS A 25 50.66 -17.68 5.78
CA HIS A 25 50.73 -17.04 4.47
C HIS A 25 51.75 -15.89 4.42
N LEU A 26 51.86 -15.11 5.50
CA LEU A 26 52.88 -14.07 5.62
C LEU A 26 54.31 -14.66 5.63
N LEU A 27 54.52 -15.83 6.25
CA LEU A 27 55.80 -16.55 6.19
C LEU A 27 56.11 -17.00 4.75
N ASP A 28 55.12 -17.55 4.04
CA ASP A 28 55.26 -18.00 2.65
C ASP A 28 55.60 -16.84 1.70
N ASP A 29 55.04 -15.65 1.94
CA ASP A 29 55.40 -14.42 1.22
C ASP A 29 56.75 -13.81 1.70
N GLY A 30 57.43 -14.43 2.65
CA GLY A 30 58.80 -14.08 3.07
C GLY A 30 58.91 -13.01 4.14
N PHE A 31 57.84 -12.74 4.91
CA PHE A 31 57.94 -11.95 6.14
C PHE A 31 58.50 -12.81 7.29
N ALA A 32 59.24 -12.19 8.21
CA ALA A 32 59.61 -12.84 9.46
C ALA A 32 58.46 -12.66 10.47
N VAL A 33 57.83 -13.75 10.89
CA VAL A 33 56.66 -13.71 11.78
C VAL A 33 57.01 -14.29 13.16
N THR A 34 56.79 -13.49 14.20
CA THR A 34 56.76 -13.95 15.59
C THR A 34 55.31 -13.99 16.05
N GLY A 35 54.82 -15.12 16.53
CA GLY A 35 53.41 -15.31 16.88
C GLY A 35 53.15 -15.60 18.36
N PHE A 36 51.99 -15.19 18.84
CA PHE A 36 51.47 -15.52 20.17
C PHE A 36 49.99 -15.95 20.11
N ASP A 37 49.65 -17.01 20.84
CA ASP A 37 48.29 -17.45 21.12
C ASP A 37 48.24 -18.16 22.48
N VAL A 38 47.08 -18.15 23.12
CA VAL A 38 46.86 -18.88 24.38
C VAL A 38 46.80 -20.40 24.18
N ASN A 39 46.53 -20.85 22.96
CA ASN A 39 46.51 -22.25 22.58
C ASN A 39 47.90 -22.74 22.16
N PRO A 40 48.56 -23.62 22.93
CA PRO A 40 49.90 -24.10 22.62
C PRO A 40 49.98 -24.84 21.27
N MET A 41 48.89 -25.54 20.87
CA MET A 41 48.85 -26.24 19.59
C MET A 41 48.93 -25.30 18.38
N ALA A 42 48.48 -24.04 18.53
CA ALA A 42 48.58 -23.06 17.46
C ALA A 42 50.01 -22.54 17.29
N LEU A 43 50.74 -22.40 18.39
CA LEU A 43 52.16 -22.03 18.39
C LEU A 43 53.04 -23.13 17.77
N GLU A 44 52.79 -24.39 18.13
CA GLU A 44 53.50 -25.54 17.53
C GLU A 44 53.33 -25.58 16.00
N LYS A 45 52.13 -25.28 15.50
CA LYS A 45 51.87 -25.19 14.05
C LYS A 45 52.65 -24.06 13.39
N LEU A 46 52.74 -22.88 14.02
CA LEU A 46 53.51 -21.76 13.49
C LEU A 46 55.01 -22.08 13.42
N LEU A 47 55.55 -22.67 14.50
CA LEU A 47 56.95 -23.12 14.57
C LEU A 47 57.26 -24.15 13.47
N ALA A 48 56.37 -25.12 13.26
CA ALA A 48 56.55 -26.14 12.23
C ALA A 48 56.64 -25.56 10.80
N MET A 49 56.04 -24.39 10.57
CA MET A 49 56.07 -23.68 9.29
C MET A 49 57.21 -22.66 9.17
N GLY A 50 58.12 -22.60 10.16
CA GLY A 50 59.30 -21.73 10.13
C GLY A 50 59.10 -20.34 10.74
N GLY A 51 57.99 -20.12 11.45
CA GLY A 51 57.81 -18.93 12.30
C GLY A 51 58.50 -19.07 13.65
N THR A 52 58.42 -18.00 14.46
CA THR A 52 58.92 -17.97 15.84
C THR A 52 57.74 -17.86 16.80
N ASP A 53 57.73 -18.63 17.90
CA ASP A 53 56.73 -18.48 18.96
C ASP A 53 57.18 -17.47 20.02
N ALA A 54 56.23 -17.00 20.82
CA ALA A 54 56.47 -16.16 21.98
C ALA A 54 55.64 -16.68 23.16
N SER A 55 56.12 -16.46 24.39
CA SER A 55 55.45 -16.89 25.63
C SER A 55 54.42 -15.86 26.13
N SER A 56 54.44 -14.63 25.61
CA SER A 56 53.51 -13.55 25.97
C SER A 56 53.32 -12.54 24.83
N PRO A 57 52.22 -11.75 24.81
CA PRO A 57 52.03 -10.66 23.86
C PRO A 57 53.17 -9.63 23.90
N ARG A 58 53.71 -9.34 25.09
CA ARG A 58 54.87 -8.47 25.30
C ARG A 58 56.09 -8.97 24.55
N GLU A 59 56.42 -10.25 24.69
CA GLU A 59 57.57 -10.86 24.01
C GLU A 59 57.36 -10.87 22.49
N CYS A 60 56.15 -11.23 22.04
CA CYS A 60 55.77 -11.25 20.64
C CYS A 60 55.99 -9.90 19.93
N ALA A 61 55.74 -8.79 20.64
CA ALA A 61 55.86 -7.44 20.10
C ALA A 61 57.31 -6.91 19.97
N GLN A 62 58.29 -7.55 20.59
CA GLN A 62 59.66 -7.03 20.66
C GLN A 62 60.34 -7.00 19.28
N GLY A 63 60.86 -5.83 18.90
CA GLY A 63 61.58 -5.62 17.64
C GLY A 63 60.69 -5.55 16.39
N ALA A 64 59.39 -5.84 16.51
CA ALA A 64 58.46 -5.82 15.39
C ALA A 64 58.03 -4.39 15.00
N SER A 65 58.13 -4.08 13.71
CA SER A 65 57.65 -2.80 13.16
C SER A 65 56.13 -2.79 12.94
N PHE A 66 55.54 -3.98 12.82
CA PHE A 66 54.11 -4.18 12.61
C PHE A 66 53.58 -5.23 13.56
N ILE A 67 52.37 -5.03 14.05
CA ILE A 67 51.65 -6.03 14.85
C ILE A 67 50.27 -6.27 14.26
N VAL A 68 49.98 -7.51 13.90
CA VAL A 68 48.66 -7.96 13.47
C VAL A 68 47.95 -8.56 14.67
N CYS A 69 46.77 -8.06 15.00
CA CYS A 69 45.94 -8.55 16.10
C CYS A 69 44.64 -9.16 15.56
N MET A 70 44.56 -10.49 15.62
CA MET A 70 43.46 -11.30 15.08
C MET A 70 42.86 -12.19 16.18
N VAL A 71 42.20 -11.55 17.14
CA VAL A 71 41.48 -12.19 18.25
C VAL A 71 39.97 -12.07 18.06
N ALA A 72 39.17 -12.79 18.86
CA ALA A 72 37.74 -12.93 18.60
C ALA A 72 36.93 -11.67 18.95
N ASN A 73 37.29 -10.97 20.03
CA ASN A 73 36.48 -9.87 20.57
C ASN A 73 37.32 -8.77 21.23
N SER A 74 36.66 -7.66 21.56
CA SER A 74 37.29 -6.47 22.15
C SER A 74 37.97 -6.73 23.49
N MET A 75 37.43 -7.63 24.33
CA MET A 75 38.04 -7.96 25.63
C MET A 75 39.38 -8.67 25.45
N GLN A 76 39.44 -9.63 24.52
CA GLN A 76 40.71 -10.29 24.17
C GLN A 76 41.69 -9.31 23.53
N THR A 77 41.21 -8.34 22.75
CA THR A 77 42.07 -7.29 22.20
C THR A 77 42.67 -6.42 23.30
N GLU A 78 41.87 -6.02 24.29
CA GLU A 78 42.37 -5.25 25.44
C GLU A 78 43.37 -6.03 26.27
N ASP A 79 43.10 -7.31 26.55
CA ASP A 79 44.00 -8.19 27.29
C ASP A 79 45.34 -8.36 26.53
N ALA A 80 45.28 -8.67 25.23
CA ALA A 80 46.46 -8.81 24.38
C ALA A 80 47.36 -7.56 24.39
N PHE A 81 46.79 -6.35 24.37
CA PHE A 81 47.57 -5.12 24.34
C PHE A 81 47.97 -4.62 25.72
N PHE A 82 47.10 -4.75 26.74
CA PHE A 82 47.19 -3.99 27.99
C PHE A 82 47.15 -4.84 29.26
N ALA A 83 47.16 -6.17 29.17
CA ALA A 83 47.31 -7.04 30.35
C ALA A 83 48.51 -6.61 31.20
N GLU A 84 48.32 -6.57 32.51
CA GLU A 84 49.36 -6.12 33.43
C GLU A 84 50.60 -7.01 33.29
N SER A 85 51.78 -6.39 33.12
CA SER A 85 53.10 -7.04 32.94
C SER A 85 53.34 -7.85 31.66
N THR A 86 52.30 -8.37 30.99
CA THR A 86 52.40 -9.25 29.81
C THR A 86 51.83 -8.67 28.52
N GLY A 87 51.10 -7.55 28.59
CA GLY A 87 50.49 -6.90 27.42
C GLY A 87 51.52 -6.39 26.41
N ALA A 88 51.15 -6.46 25.12
CA ALA A 88 52.04 -6.09 24.01
C ALA A 88 52.57 -4.66 24.13
N VAL A 89 51.83 -3.73 24.75
CA VAL A 89 52.26 -2.33 24.95
C VAL A 89 53.63 -2.18 25.61
N PHE A 90 54.02 -3.13 26.47
CA PHE A 90 55.31 -3.14 27.18
C PHE A 90 56.47 -3.70 26.34
N GLY A 91 56.20 -4.17 25.12
CA GLY A 91 57.19 -4.71 24.18
C GLY A 91 57.25 -3.99 22.83
N LEU A 92 56.31 -3.09 22.53
CA LEU A 92 56.24 -2.38 21.25
C LEU A 92 57.49 -1.52 20.99
N ALA A 93 58.10 -1.70 19.81
CA ALA A 93 59.14 -0.83 19.29
C ALA A 93 58.61 0.59 18.99
N GLN A 94 59.53 1.54 18.76
CA GLN A 94 59.16 2.92 18.44
C GLN A 94 58.51 3.00 17.05
N ASN A 95 57.43 3.77 16.91
CA ASN A 95 56.66 3.95 15.67
C ASN A 95 56.01 2.66 15.12
N THR A 96 55.77 1.64 15.96
CA THR A 96 55.08 0.42 15.52
C THR A 96 53.67 0.73 15.01
N VAL A 97 53.28 0.05 13.92
CA VAL A 97 51.93 0.11 13.35
C VAL A 97 51.12 -1.11 13.80
N VAL A 98 50.01 -0.85 14.48
CA VAL A 98 49.03 -1.85 14.90
C VAL A 98 47.99 -2.06 13.80
N ILE A 99 47.85 -3.28 13.31
CA ILE A 99 46.82 -3.69 12.35
C ILE A 99 45.78 -4.50 13.13
N LEU A 100 44.64 -3.89 13.43
CA LEU A 100 43.58 -4.49 14.21
C LEU A 100 42.57 -5.19 13.28
N CYS A 101 42.60 -6.52 13.25
CA CYS A 101 41.76 -7.32 12.34
C CYS A 101 40.46 -7.84 12.97
N SER A 102 40.30 -7.65 14.28
CA SER A 102 39.14 -8.14 15.02
C SER A 102 37.86 -7.40 14.62
N THR A 103 36.74 -8.11 14.50
CA THR A 103 35.43 -7.48 14.32
C THR A 103 34.94 -6.96 15.67
N VAL A 104 34.82 -5.64 15.79
CA VAL A 104 34.58 -4.90 17.04
C VAL A 104 33.62 -3.73 16.78
N ALA A 105 33.12 -3.10 17.84
CA ALA A 105 32.30 -1.91 17.70
C ALA A 105 33.09 -0.77 16.99
N PRO A 106 32.45 0.02 16.10
CA PRO A 106 33.10 1.10 15.36
C PRO A 106 33.92 2.10 16.21
N GLY A 107 33.48 2.39 17.43
CA GLY A 107 34.22 3.30 18.33
C GLY A 107 35.44 2.68 19.01
N PHE A 108 35.61 1.35 18.95
CA PHE A 108 36.65 0.64 19.70
C PHE A 108 38.09 0.88 19.20
N PRO A 109 38.39 0.90 17.88
CA PRO A 109 39.73 1.21 17.39
C PRO A 109 40.25 2.59 17.88
N VAL A 110 39.36 3.58 17.96
CA VAL A 110 39.68 4.91 18.50
C VAL A 110 40.03 4.83 19.98
N LYS A 111 39.27 4.06 20.78
CA LYS A 111 39.56 3.85 22.21
C LYS A 111 40.92 3.17 22.43
N ILE A 112 41.25 2.16 21.64
CA ILE A 112 42.55 1.48 21.72
C ILE A 112 43.70 2.45 21.46
N LEU A 113 43.61 3.25 20.39
CA LEU A 113 44.64 4.25 20.09
C LEU A 113 44.76 5.30 21.20
N ASP A 114 43.63 5.77 21.75
CA ASP A 114 43.62 6.74 22.85
C ASP A 114 44.32 6.21 24.10
N ARG A 115 44.10 4.93 24.45
CA ARG A 115 44.80 4.28 25.57
C ARG A 115 46.30 4.20 25.34
N PHE A 116 46.75 3.78 24.15
CA PHE A 116 48.18 3.81 23.82
C PHE A 116 48.77 5.21 24.02
N HIS A 117 48.10 6.25 23.51
CA HIS A 117 48.60 7.62 23.51
C HIS A 117 48.59 8.26 24.90
N ARG A 118 47.51 8.07 25.66
CA ARG A 118 47.28 8.80 26.93
C ARG A 118 47.69 8.00 28.15
N GLU A 119 47.21 6.77 28.27
CA GLU A 119 47.44 5.92 29.46
C GLU A 119 48.89 5.42 29.48
N PHE A 120 49.37 4.92 28.33
CA PHE A 120 50.72 4.35 28.20
C PHE A 120 51.75 5.34 27.63
N ARG A 121 51.36 6.58 27.33
CA ARG A 121 52.24 7.66 26.83
C ARG A 121 53.04 7.28 25.59
N ARG A 122 52.39 6.59 24.64
CA ARG A 122 52.96 6.12 23.36
C ARG A 122 52.33 6.84 22.15
N PRO A 123 52.50 8.18 22.00
CA PRO A 123 51.92 8.92 20.86
C PRO A 123 52.52 8.52 19.51
N ASP A 124 53.64 7.80 19.51
CA ASP A 124 54.32 7.29 18.33
C ASP A 124 53.57 6.11 17.68
N ILE A 125 52.81 5.35 18.46
CA ILE A 125 52.08 4.18 17.96
C ILE A 125 50.95 4.61 17.03
N GLN A 126 50.86 3.93 15.88
CA GLN A 126 49.83 4.15 14.88
C GLN A 126 48.93 2.92 14.79
N LEU A 127 47.69 3.12 14.35
CA LEU A 127 46.71 2.04 14.23
C LEU A 127 46.01 2.08 12.87
N VAL A 128 45.79 0.90 12.30
CA VAL A 128 44.96 0.63 11.14
C VAL A 128 43.80 -0.25 11.60
N ASP A 129 42.58 0.25 11.40
CA ASP A 129 41.35 -0.50 11.62
C ASP A 129 41.10 -1.39 10.40
N CYS A 130 41.17 -2.71 10.57
CA CYS A 130 41.38 -3.66 9.49
C CYS A 130 40.54 -4.95 9.53
N PRO A 131 39.21 -4.92 9.80
CA PRO A 131 38.41 -6.13 9.86
C PRO A 131 38.40 -6.90 8.53
N VAL A 132 38.37 -8.23 8.63
CA VAL A 132 38.53 -9.13 7.48
C VAL A 132 37.31 -10.01 7.21
N SER A 133 37.19 -10.54 5.99
CA SER A 133 36.15 -11.47 5.57
C SER A 133 36.71 -12.51 4.58
N GLY A 134 36.18 -13.74 4.59
CA GLY A 134 36.58 -14.80 3.64
C GLY A 134 36.69 -16.21 4.25
N GLY A 135 36.65 -16.35 5.57
CA GLY A 135 36.76 -17.65 6.25
C GLY A 135 38.18 -18.22 6.27
N THR A 136 38.33 -19.38 6.92
CA THR A 136 39.63 -19.99 7.23
C THR A 136 40.42 -20.42 5.99
N ILE A 137 39.74 -20.98 4.98
CA ILE A 137 40.35 -21.44 3.73
C ILE A 137 41.00 -20.27 2.98
N ARG A 138 40.25 -19.18 2.79
CA ARG A 138 40.74 -18.00 2.07
C ARG A 138 41.82 -17.26 2.87
N ALA A 139 41.75 -17.30 4.20
CA ALA A 139 42.79 -16.76 5.09
C ALA A 139 44.14 -17.44 4.86
N ALA A 140 44.17 -18.77 4.80
CA ALA A 140 45.39 -19.54 4.54
C ALA A 140 45.98 -19.30 3.15
N GLN A 141 45.17 -18.85 2.19
CA GLN A 141 45.58 -18.59 0.80
C GLN A 141 45.95 -17.13 0.54
N GLY A 142 45.84 -16.23 1.54
CA GLY A 142 46.04 -14.79 1.33
C GLY A 142 44.94 -14.14 0.48
N LEU A 143 43.77 -14.78 0.37
CA LEU A 143 42.67 -14.34 -0.49
C LEU A 143 41.55 -13.65 0.30
N LEU A 144 41.85 -12.99 1.43
CA LEU A 144 40.81 -12.33 2.21
C LEU A 144 40.31 -11.08 1.50
N THR A 145 39.07 -10.72 1.83
CA THR A 145 38.59 -9.35 1.68
C THR A 145 38.98 -8.59 2.93
N VAL A 146 39.85 -7.60 2.77
CA VAL A 146 40.36 -6.76 3.85
C VAL A 146 39.74 -5.38 3.72
N LEU A 147 39.05 -4.94 4.78
CA LEU A 147 38.50 -3.60 4.90
C LEU A 147 39.44 -2.81 5.79
N SER A 148 40.03 -1.73 5.29
CA SER A 148 41.05 -0.96 6.00
C SER A 148 40.66 0.51 6.14
N SER A 149 40.90 1.11 7.29
CA SER A 149 40.66 2.54 7.53
C SER A 149 41.64 3.10 8.56
N GLY A 150 41.94 4.39 8.45
CA GLY A 150 42.95 5.07 9.27
C GLY A 150 43.58 6.25 8.56
N ARG A 151 44.72 6.74 9.07
CA ARG A 151 45.48 7.84 8.45
C ARG A 151 46.16 7.35 7.16
N SER A 152 46.08 8.12 6.08
CA SER A 152 46.50 7.66 4.73
C SER A 152 47.99 7.33 4.60
N ASP A 153 48.87 8.00 5.36
CA ASP A 153 50.30 7.68 5.45
C ASP A 153 50.56 6.37 6.21
N VAL A 154 49.77 6.09 7.25
CA VAL A 154 49.86 4.83 8.01
C VAL A 154 49.35 3.66 7.17
N LEU A 155 48.23 3.83 6.44
CA LEU A 155 47.72 2.83 5.50
C LEU A 155 48.76 2.48 4.42
N ARG A 156 49.42 3.49 3.84
CA ARG A 156 50.53 3.29 2.88
C ARG A 156 51.69 2.52 3.48
N THR A 157 52.00 2.76 4.75
CA THR A 157 53.07 2.07 5.48
C THR A 157 52.71 0.60 5.74
N ALA A 158 51.46 0.32 6.09
CA ALA A 158 50.94 -1.04 6.32
C ALA A 158 50.66 -1.82 5.02
N GLN A 159 50.61 -1.13 3.87
CA GLN A 159 50.16 -1.69 2.60
C GLN A 159 50.84 -3.02 2.18
N PRO A 160 52.16 -3.24 2.38
CA PRO A 160 52.79 -4.51 2.02
C PRO A 160 52.18 -5.72 2.75
N ILE A 161 51.84 -5.56 4.04
CA ILE A 161 51.25 -6.63 4.85
C ILE A 161 49.77 -6.81 4.48
N LEU A 162 49.05 -5.70 4.32
CA LEU A 162 47.64 -5.74 3.94
C LEU A 162 47.42 -6.45 2.60
N LYS A 163 48.23 -6.11 1.58
CA LYS A 163 48.18 -6.76 0.26
C LYS A 163 48.54 -8.24 0.31
N SER A 164 49.51 -8.62 1.14
CA SER A 164 49.90 -10.02 1.32
C SER A 164 48.73 -10.87 1.85
N MET A 165 47.90 -10.31 2.73
CA MET A 165 46.76 -11.03 3.31
C MET A 165 45.48 -10.98 2.48
N SER A 166 45.46 -10.25 1.35
CA SER A 166 44.21 -9.89 0.67
C SER A 166 44.21 -10.17 -0.84
N GLU A 167 43.09 -10.71 -1.34
CA GLU A 167 42.73 -10.61 -2.77
C GLU A 167 42.08 -9.25 -3.05
N ASN A 168 41.17 -8.84 -2.16
CA ASN A 168 40.43 -7.58 -2.27
C ASN A 168 40.77 -6.68 -1.07
N LEU A 169 41.48 -5.58 -1.33
CA LEU A 169 41.80 -4.57 -0.33
C LEU A 169 40.96 -3.32 -0.56
N TYR A 170 40.07 -3.01 0.37
CA TYR A 170 39.26 -1.79 0.34
C TYR A 170 39.77 -0.80 1.38
N GLU A 171 40.09 0.41 0.94
CA GLU A 171 40.39 1.55 1.81
C GLU A 171 39.10 2.34 2.03
N ILE A 172 38.60 2.34 3.26
CA ILE A 172 37.33 2.97 3.65
C ILE A 172 37.62 4.35 4.23
N GLU A 173 37.02 5.37 3.64
CA GLU A 173 37.10 6.74 4.13
C GLU A 173 36.34 6.93 5.45
N GLY A 174 36.77 7.92 6.25
CA GLY A 174 36.15 8.24 7.54
C GLY A 174 37.04 8.00 8.77
N GLY A 175 38.30 7.59 8.57
CA GLY A 175 39.25 7.36 9.65
C GLY A 175 38.98 6.06 10.43
N LEU A 176 39.56 5.96 11.63
CA LEU A 176 39.41 4.76 12.46
C LEU A 176 37.94 4.46 12.78
N GLY A 177 37.56 3.19 12.64
CA GLY A 177 36.19 2.71 12.86
C GLY A 177 35.37 2.62 11.58
N ALA A 178 35.77 3.28 10.50
CA ALA A 178 35.01 3.25 9.24
C ALA A 178 34.98 1.86 8.61
N ALA A 179 36.08 1.13 8.66
CA ALA A 179 36.13 -0.26 8.18
C ALA A 179 35.24 -1.18 9.04
N ASN A 180 35.26 -1.01 10.37
CA ASN A 180 34.34 -1.74 11.25
C ASN A 180 32.86 -1.37 11.05
N LYS A 181 32.52 -0.13 10.63
CA LYS A 181 31.13 0.21 10.22
C LYS A 181 30.69 -0.62 9.01
N VAL A 182 31.50 -0.71 7.97
CA VAL A 182 31.18 -1.55 6.78
C VAL A 182 31.07 -3.02 7.18
N LYS A 183 32.01 -3.51 7.99
CA LYS A 183 31.97 -4.89 8.52
C LYS A 183 30.72 -5.16 9.34
N LEU A 184 30.28 -4.20 10.16
CA LEU A 184 29.06 -4.30 10.96
C LEU A 184 27.83 -4.47 10.07
N ILE A 185 27.69 -3.68 9.00
CA ILE A 185 26.58 -3.85 8.02
C ILE A 185 26.64 -5.23 7.35
N ASN A 186 27.84 -5.70 7.00
CA ASN A 186 28.01 -7.04 6.44
C ASN A 186 27.61 -8.14 7.45
N GLN A 187 27.99 -8.02 8.73
CA GLN A 187 27.64 -9.00 9.76
C GLN A 187 26.16 -8.98 10.12
N HIS A 188 25.52 -7.80 10.07
CA HIS A 188 24.06 -7.69 10.19
C HIS A 188 23.36 -8.58 9.16
N LEU A 189 23.70 -8.42 7.87
CA LEU A 189 23.12 -9.24 6.79
C LEU A 189 23.45 -10.72 6.95
N ALA A 190 24.73 -11.04 7.20
CA ALA A 190 25.17 -12.41 7.39
C ALA A 190 24.39 -13.14 8.51
N GLY A 191 24.25 -12.49 9.67
CA GLY A 191 23.57 -13.08 10.82
C GLY A 191 22.07 -13.29 10.56
N VAL A 192 21.41 -12.35 9.90
CA VAL A 192 19.99 -12.50 9.51
C VAL A 192 19.83 -13.60 8.45
N HIS A 193 20.72 -13.68 7.46
CA HIS A 193 20.64 -14.69 6.41
C HIS A 193 20.81 -16.12 6.97
N ILE A 194 21.72 -16.34 7.92
CA ILE A 194 21.87 -17.66 8.58
C ILE A 194 20.59 -18.02 9.36
N ALA A 195 20.04 -17.07 10.13
CA ALA A 195 18.81 -17.30 10.89
C ALA A 195 17.59 -17.58 9.99
N ALA A 196 17.44 -16.82 8.90
CA ALA A 196 16.40 -17.04 7.90
C ALA A 196 16.56 -18.41 7.21
N SER A 197 17.79 -18.81 6.91
CA SER A 197 18.10 -20.13 6.32
C SER A 197 17.71 -21.26 7.29
N ALA A 198 18.06 -21.13 8.57
CA ALA A 198 17.70 -22.09 9.61
C ALA A 198 16.17 -22.20 9.77
N GLU A 199 15.47 -21.07 9.86
CA GLU A 199 14.02 -20.99 10.00
C GLU A 199 13.31 -21.63 8.78
N ALA A 200 13.78 -21.34 7.56
CA ALA A 200 13.24 -21.88 6.31
C ALA A 200 13.51 -23.38 6.13
N MET A 201 14.74 -23.85 6.40
CA MET A 201 15.10 -25.27 6.26
C MET A 201 14.36 -26.16 7.26
N GLY A 202 14.20 -25.69 8.51
CA GLY A 202 13.43 -26.42 9.50
C GLY A 202 11.93 -26.48 9.14
N LEU A 203 11.35 -25.40 8.58
CA LEU A 203 9.97 -25.42 8.10
C LEU A 203 9.81 -26.38 6.92
N ALA A 204 10.72 -26.34 5.94
CA ALA A 204 10.71 -27.25 4.80
C ALA A 204 10.73 -28.72 5.24
N ALA A 205 11.60 -29.06 6.20
CA ALA A 205 11.68 -30.42 6.75
C ALA A 205 10.41 -30.80 7.53
N THR A 206 9.83 -29.86 8.30
CA THR A 206 8.57 -30.07 9.05
C THR A 206 7.38 -30.33 8.12
N LEU A 207 7.37 -29.72 6.93
CA LEU A 207 6.36 -29.96 5.90
C LEU A 207 6.62 -31.24 5.08
N GLY A 208 7.70 -31.97 5.36
CA GLY A 208 8.06 -33.20 4.66
C GLY A 208 8.64 -32.99 3.26
N LEU A 209 9.19 -31.81 2.96
CA LEU A 209 9.90 -31.56 1.70
C LEU A 209 11.25 -32.27 1.70
N ASN A 210 11.70 -32.71 0.53
CA ASN A 210 13.09 -33.14 0.38
C ASN A 210 14.01 -31.91 0.52
N THR A 211 14.76 -31.86 1.63
CA THR A 211 15.60 -30.71 1.99
C THR A 211 16.78 -30.50 1.06
N LYS A 212 17.30 -31.57 0.42
CA LYS A 212 18.37 -31.45 -0.57
C LYS A 212 17.85 -30.85 -1.88
N ASP A 213 16.69 -31.31 -2.36
CA ASP A 213 16.05 -30.76 -3.57
C ASP A 213 15.60 -29.30 -3.35
N PHE A 214 15.11 -29.00 -2.14
CA PHE A 214 14.74 -27.64 -1.75
C PHE A 214 15.97 -26.72 -1.74
N TYR A 215 17.09 -27.16 -1.15
CA TYR A 215 18.37 -26.44 -1.22
C TYR A 215 18.77 -26.16 -2.67
N ASP A 216 18.75 -27.16 -3.55
CA ASP A 216 19.13 -27.00 -4.96
C ASP A 216 18.21 -26.03 -5.72
N THR A 217 16.94 -25.96 -5.32
CA THR A 217 15.95 -25.01 -5.84
C THR A 217 16.26 -23.58 -5.38
N VAL A 218 16.46 -23.37 -4.08
CA VAL A 218 16.73 -22.04 -3.51
C VAL A 218 18.02 -21.45 -4.09
N VAL A 219 19.08 -22.25 -4.24
CA VAL A 219 20.37 -21.81 -4.79
C VAL A 219 20.25 -21.21 -6.21
N LYS A 220 19.26 -21.64 -6.99
CA LYS A 220 19.00 -21.15 -8.35
C LYS A 220 17.97 -20.03 -8.40
N SER A 221 17.41 -19.64 -7.26
CA SER A 221 16.32 -18.67 -7.16
C SER A 221 16.79 -17.30 -6.65
N PRO A 222 15.98 -16.24 -6.81
CA PRO A 222 16.24 -14.93 -6.21
C PRO A 222 16.30 -14.94 -4.67
N ALA A 223 15.81 -16.00 -4.01
CA ALA A 223 15.86 -16.14 -2.56
C ALA A 223 17.26 -16.48 -2.02
N CYS A 224 18.23 -16.79 -2.90
CA CYS A 224 19.55 -17.23 -2.49
C CYS A 224 20.38 -16.13 -1.80
N SER A 225 21.11 -16.52 -0.75
CA SER A 225 22.17 -15.75 -0.12
C SER A 225 23.48 -16.54 -0.08
N TRP A 226 24.60 -15.84 0.10
CA TRP A 226 25.90 -16.49 0.27
C TRP A 226 25.91 -17.41 1.51
N MET A 227 25.30 -16.95 2.60
CA MET A 227 25.17 -17.75 3.83
C MET A 227 24.31 -18.98 3.66
N PHE A 228 23.23 -18.91 2.86
CA PHE A 228 22.41 -20.10 2.55
C PHE A 228 23.26 -21.18 1.86
N GLN A 229 24.00 -20.81 0.81
CA GLN A 229 24.89 -21.74 0.09
C GLN A 229 25.97 -22.34 0.98
N ASN A 230 26.47 -21.56 1.94
CA ASN A 230 27.57 -21.98 2.77
C ASN A 230 27.14 -22.83 3.99
N ARG A 231 26.03 -22.47 4.65
CA ARG A 231 25.61 -23.11 5.93
C ARG A 231 24.64 -24.25 5.78
N VAL A 232 23.73 -24.19 4.80
CA VAL A 232 22.74 -25.26 4.63
C VAL A 232 23.39 -26.63 4.37
N PRO A 233 24.51 -26.76 3.62
CA PRO A 233 25.19 -28.05 3.49
C PRO A 233 25.55 -28.72 4.82
N HIS A 234 25.92 -27.95 5.85
CA HIS A 234 26.21 -28.49 7.18
C HIS A 234 24.93 -29.06 7.84
N MET A 235 23.79 -28.37 7.67
CA MET A 235 22.48 -28.84 8.15
C MET A 235 22.02 -30.12 7.45
N LEU A 236 22.33 -30.27 6.15
CA LEU A 236 21.99 -31.47 5.38
C LEU A 236 22.83 -32.69 5.82
N LEU A 237 24.07 -32.46 6.26
CA LEU A 237 25.00 -33.50 6.70
C LEU A 237 24.91 -33.80 8.21
N ASP A 238 24.23 -32.97 8.99
CA ASP A 238 24.21 -33.02 10.46
C ASP A 238 25.63 -32.92 11.05
N ASP A 239 26.51 -32.12 10.41
CA ASP A 239 27.88 -31.86 10.86
C ASP A 239 27.99 -30.48 11.50
N TRP A 240 28.21 -30.47 12.81
CA TRP A 240 28.29 -29.26 13.63
C TRP A 240 29.73 -28.86 13.97
N THR A 241 30.73 -29.44 13.29
CA THR A 241 32.13 -29.05 13.45
C THR A 241 32.28 -27.56 13.13
N PRO A 242 32.73 -26.73 14.09
CA PRO A 242 32.67 -25.29 13.94
C PRO A 242 33.67 -24.79 12.89
N HIS A 243 33.12 -24.24 11.81
CA HIS A 243 33.86 -23.36 10.90
C HIS A 243 33.70 -21.90 11.35
N SER A 244 32.61 -21.61 12.05
CA SER A 244 32.29 -20.37 12.74
C SER A 244 31.31 -20.69 13.87
N ASP A 245 31.70 -20.45 15.12
CA ASP A 245 30.88 -20.78 16.29
C ASP A 245 29.63 -19.90 16.39
N ILE A 246 28.54 -20.42 16.96
CA ILE A 246 27.39 -19.60 17.37
C ILE A 246 27.81 -18.41 18.25
N SER A 247 28.80 -18.59 19.13
CA SER A 247 29.34 -17.50 19.98
C SER A 247 29.82 -16.28 19.18
N ILE A 248 30.31 -16.48 17.95
CA ILE A 248 30.74 -15.40 17.06
C ILE A 248 29.54 -14.56 16.62
N PHE A 249 28.44 -15.20 16.25
CA PHE A 249 27.21 -14.47 15.87
C PHE A 249 26.46 -13.90 17.07
N VAL A 250 26.56 -14.50 18.26
CA VAL A 250 26.09 -13.85 19.51
C VAL A 250 26.82 -12.52 19.70
N LYS A 251 28.15 -12.51 19.52
CA LYS A 251 28.98 -11.29 19.61
C LYS A 251 28.66 -10.30 18.50
N ASP A 252 28.64 -10.73 17.24
CA ASP A 252 28.50 -9.84 16.10
C ASP A 252 27.12 -9.20 16.04
N MET A 253 26.06 -9.97 16.27
CA MET A 253 24.70 -9.42 16.34
C MET A 253 24.56 -8.46 17.52
N ARG A 254 25.22 -8.72 18.66
CA ARG A 254 25.28 -7.77 19.78
C ARG A 254 25.96 -6.46 19.40
N ILE A 255 27.06 -6.51 18.63
CA ILE A 255 27.73 -5.30 18.13
C ILE A 255 26.77 -4.50 17.24
N VAL A 256 26.07 -5.17 16.32
CA VAL A 256 25.08 -4.55 15.42
C VAL A 256 23.98 -3.86 16.22
N THR A 257 23.33 -4.57 17.14
CA THR A 257 22.19 -4.02 17.90
C THR A 257 22.61 -2.94 18.88
N SER A 258 23.79 -3.07 19.50
CA SER A 258 24.34 -2.03 20.38
C SER A 258 24.67 -0.75 19.62
N GLU A 259 25.21 -0.86 18.40
CA GLU A 259 25.47 0.32 17.57
C GLU A 259 24.17 0.98 17.12
N GLY A 260 23.14 0.20 16.72
CA GLY A 260 21.81 0.75 16.45
C GLY A 260 21.26 1.57 17.61
N LEU A 261 21.34 1.03 18.84
CA LEU A 261 20.94 1.75 20.06
C LEU A 261 21.75 3.03 20.28
N LEU A 262 23.07 3.00 20.08
CA LEU A 262 23.93 4.19 20.22
C LEU A 262 23.60 5.30 19.22
N GLN A 263 23.11 4.92 18.03
CA GLN A 263 22.73 5.86 16.97
C GLN A 263 21.26 6.29 17.05
N ASP A 264 20.52 5.85 18.07
CA ASP A 264 19.06 6.01 18.19
C ASP A 264 18.35 5.53 16.91
N PHE A 265 18.73 4.34 16.46
CA PHE A 265 18.26 3.74 15.21
C PHE A 265 17.63 2.37 15.47
N PRO A 266 16.34 2.18 15.16
CA PRO A 266 15.66 0.92 15.46
C PRO A 266 16.11 -0.18 14.49
N LEU A 267 16.53 -1.32 15.05
CA LEU A 267 16.91 -2.52 14.29
C LEU A 267 15.99 -3.68 14.67
N TYR A 268 14.86 -3.79 14.00
CA TYR A 268 13.82 -4.76 14.31
C TYR A 268 14.25 -6.17 13.96
N ILE A 269 14.76 -6.39 12.73
CA ILE A 269 15.10 -7.73 12.23
C ILE A 269 16.41 -8.20 12.87
N ALA A 270 17.40 -7.31 12.97
CA ALA A 270 18.65 -7.61 13.68
C ALA A 270 18.39 -8.00 15.15
N SER A 271 17.49 -7.29 15.84
CA SER A 271 17.19 -7.57 17.26
C SER A 271 16.47 -8.90 17.44
N ALA A 272 15.51 -9.24 16.58
CA ALA A 272 14.86 -10.56 16.61
C ALA A 272 15.88 -11.69 16.39
N THR A 273 16.78 -11.49 15.42
CA THR A 273 17.85 -12.42 15.08
C THR A 273 18.85 -12.61 16.22
N GLU A 274 19.28 -11.53 16.88
CA GLU A 274 20.19 -11.58 18.04
C GLU A 274 19.62 -12.47 19.16
N ARG A 275 18.31 -12.42 19.40
CA ARG A 275 17.64 -13.24 20.42
C ARG A 275 17.69 -14.73 20.10
N LEU A 276 17.64 -15.11 18.82
CA LEU A 276 17.76 -16.51 18.41
C LEU A 276 19.15 -17.07 18.72
N TYR A 277 20.22 -16.32 18.39
CA TYR A 277 21.59 -16.73 18.72
C TYR A 277 21.81 -16.84 20.23
N GLN A 278 21.28 -15.90 21.02
CA GLN A 278 21.34 -15.97 22.48
C GLN A 278 20.60 -17.18 23.04
N TYR A 279 19.46 -17.52 22.45
CA TYR A 279 18.69 -18.68 22.84
C TYR A 279 19.45 -19.98 22.52
N ALA A 280 20.01 -20.12 21.32
CA ALA A 280 20.85 -21.26 20.93
C ALA A 280 22.07 -21.43 21.85
N ALA A 281 22.78 -20.35 22.17
CA ALA A 281 23.90 -20.41 23.10
C ALA A 281 23.48 -20.92 24.49
N ARG A 282 22.32 -20.48 25.01
CA ARG A 282 21.76 -20.98 26.28
C ARG A 282 21.30 -22.43 26.23
N MET A 283 21.00 -22.97 25.05
CA MET A 283 20.74 -24.40 24.86
C MET A 283 22.02 -25.23 24.83
N GLY A 284 23.21 -24.61 24.92
CA GLY A 284 24.49 -25.29 24.95
C GLY A 284 25.18 -25.40 23.58
N TYR A 285 24.64 -24.78 22.53
CA TYR A 285 25.19 -24.84 21.17
C TYR A 285 26.25 -23.75 20.89
N GLU A 286 26.76 -23.09 21.93
CA GLU A 286 27.63 -21.92 21.80
C GLU A 286 28.91 -22.17 20.98
N ARG A 287 29.46 -23.38 21.06
CA ARG A 287 30.69 -23.80 20.37
C ARG A 287 30.45 -24.64 19.12
N ASP A 288 29.18 -24.85 18.77
CA ASP A 288 28.82 -25.58 17.56
C ASP A 288 28.86 -24.62 16.37
N ASP A 289 28.97 -25.16 15.16
CA ASP A 289 28.86 -24.39 13.93
C ASP A 289 27.57 -23.55 13.92
N ASP A 290 27.64 -22.33 13.39
CA ASP A 290 26.50 -21.40 13.37
C ASP A 290 25.32 -21.91 12.52
N ALA A 291 25.54 -22.87 11.60
CA ALA A 291 24.47 -23.59 10.90
C ALA A 291 23.59 -24.41 11.84
N SER A 292 24.11 -24.79 13.00
CA SER A 292 23.43 -25.60 14.00
C SER A 292 22.28 -24.87 14.70
N LEU A 293 22.12 -23.57 14.43
CA LEU A 293 20.99 -22.74 14.85
C LEU A 293 19.63 -23.36 14.46
N VAL A 294 19.54 -24.11 13.36
CA VAL A 294 18.31 -24.79 12.93
C VAL A 294 17.69 -25.69 14.01
N ARG A 295 18.51 -26.26 14.89
CA ARG A 295 18.08 -27.17 15.96
C ARG A 295 17.18 -26.49 16.99
N ILE A 296 17.21 -25.16 17.14
CA ILE A 296 16.32 -24.46 18.08
C ILE A 296 14.85 -24.51 17.62
N PHE A 297 14.61 -24.61 16.31
CA PHE A 297 13.28 -24.72 15.73
C PHE A 297 12.77 -26.17 15.75
N LEU A 298 13.69 -27.13 15.85
CA LEU A 298 13.45 -28.57 15.76
C LEU A 298 13.89 -29.30 17.03
N ALA A 299 13.67 -28.70 18.20
CA ALA A 299 14.22 -29.20 19.47
C ALA A 299 13.85 -30.67 19.79
N GLN A 300 12.72 -31.16 19.29
CA GLN A 300 12.28 -32.55 19.46
C GLN A 300 12.88 -33.52 18.43
N THR A 301 13.29 -33.01 17.27
CA THR A 301 13.83 -33.79 16.15
C THR A 301 15.01 -33.05 15.50
N PRO A 302 16.15 -32.88 16.20
CA PRO A 302 17.23 -31.97 15.77
C PRO A 302 17.85 -32.33 14.41
N SER A 303 17.83 -33.62 14.04
CA SER A 303 18.39 -34.15 12.78
C SER A 303 17.38 -34.18 11.62
N LEU A 304 16.14 -33.70 11.81
CA LEU A 304 15.05 -33.81 10.82
C LEU A 304 15.43 -33.24 9.44
N VAL A 305 16.22 -32.16 9.38
CA VAL A 305 16.67 -31.58 8.12
C VAL A 305 17.55 -32.56 7.32
N SER A 306 18.46 -33.28 8.00
CA SER A 306 19.32 -34.28 7.37
C SER A 306 18.52 -35.54 7.00
N GLU A 307 17.65 -36.00 7.89
CA GLU A 307 16.77 -37.16 7.64
C GLU A 307 15.85 -36.94 6.42
N ALA A 308 15.38 -35.71 6.22
CA ALA A 308 14.52 -35.33 5.11
C ALA A 308 15.21 -35.32 3.74
N THR A 309 16.55 -35.44 3.66
CA THR A 309 17.29 -35.46 2.38
C THR A 309 16.95 -36.68 1.50
N HIS A 310 16.42 -37.75 2.11
CA HIS A 310 16.08 -39.00 1.43
C HIS A 310 14.57 -39.18 1.20
N MET A 311 13.73 -38.23 1.61
CA MET A 311 12.29 -38.33 1.39
C MET A 311 11.93 -38.23 -0.10
N LYS A 312 10.96 -39.03 -0.53
CA LYS A 312 10.39 -38.91 -1.88
C LYS A 312 9.41 -37.73 -1.88
N ASN A 313 9.67 -36.72 -2.70
CA ASN A 313 8.88 -35.50 -2.77
C ASN A 313 7.38 -35.82 -2.95
N PRO A 314 6.50 -35.40 -2.02
CA PRO A 314 5.10 -35.19 -2.35
C PRO A 314 5.01 -34.10 -3.43
N GLN A 315 4.00 -34.17 -4.30
CA GLN A 315 3.68 -33.11 -5.26
C GLN A 315 3.20 -31.83 -4.54
N SER A 316 4.08 -31.05 -3.90
CA SER A 316 3.71 -29.74 -3.38
C SER A 316 4.72 -28.66 -3.79
N SER A 317 4.67 -28.25 -5.06
CA SER A 317 5.42 -27.08 -5.55
C SER A 317 5.07 -25.81 -4.76
N HIS A 318 3.81 -25.68 -4.33
CA HIS A 318 3.30 -24.51 -3.61
C HIS A 318 4.03 -24.23 -2.29
N SER A 319 4.22 -25.23 -1.42
CA SER A 319 4.92 -25.04 -0.14
C SER A 319 6.38 -24.61 -0.35
N SER A 320 7.05 -25.17 -1.36
CA SER A 320 8.40 -24.77 -1.72
C SER A 320 8.45 -23.31 -2.20
N GLU A 321 7.49 -22.90 -3.04
CA GLU A 321 7.39 -21.52 -3.53
C GLU A 321 7.14 -20.52 -2.39
N LEU A 322 6.26 -20.87 -1.45
CA LEU A 322 5.97 -20.07 -0.26
C LEU A 322 7.21 -19.87 0.63
N ILE A 323 7.99 -20.93 0.89
CA ILE A 323 9.21 -20.83 1.71
C ILE A 323 10.31 -20.02 0.97
N CYS A 324 10.43 -20.19 -0.35
CA CYS A 324 11.29 -19.31 -1.16
C CYS A 324 10.87 -17.84 -1.05
N GLY A 325 9.56 -17.56 -1.10
CA GLY A 325 9.01 -16.22 -0.89
C GLY A 325 9.33 -15.64 0.49
N LEU A 326 9.26 -16.46 1.55
CA LEU A 326 9.71 -16.08 2.90
C LEU A 326 11.17 -15.64 2.90
N LEU A 327 12.07 -16.46 2.34
CA LEU A 327 13.51 -16.16 2.29
C LEU A 327 13.78 -14.86 1.54
N GLU A 328 13.23 -14.71 0.33
CA GLU A 328 13.39 -13.49 -0.47
C GLU A 328 12.88 -12.25 0.27
N THR A 329 11.75 -12.36 0.96
CA THR A 329 11.15 -11.25 1.71
C THR A 329 12.02 -10.84 2.91
N VAL A 330 12.48 -11.81 3.70
CA VAL A 330 13.36 -11.55 4.86
C VAL A 330 14.69 -10.95 4.40
N HIS A 331 15.31 -11.51 3.36
CA HIS A 331 16.55 -10.97 2.79
C HIS A 331 16.37 -9.55 2.25
N THR A 332 15.23 -9.25 1.63
CA THR A 332 14.91 -7.92 1.11
C THR A 332 14.78 -6.89 2.24
N LEU A 333 14.00 -7.18 3.29
CA LEU A 333 13.87 -6.23 4.40
C LEU A 333 15.17 -6.10 5.21
N ALA A 334 15.93 -7.18 5.38
CA ALA A 334 17.26 -7.11 5.97
C ALA A 334 18.18 -6.19 5.17
N ALA A 335 18.16 -6.26 3.84
CA ALA A 335 18.89 -5.34 2.97
C ALA A 335 18.46 -3.88 3.16
N VAL A 336 17.16 -3.61 3.25
CA VAL A 336 16.65 -2.25 3.52
C VAL A 336 17.12 -1.73 4.88
N GLU A 337 16.97 -2.51 5.95
CA GLU A 337 17.41 -2.15 7.31
C GLU A 337 18.93 -1.91 7.34
N ALA A 338 19.72 -2.78 6.70
CA ALA A 338 21.17 -2.68 6.59
C ALA A 338 21.65 -1.40 5.89
N LEU A 339 21.04 -1.08 4.74
CA LEU A 339 21.39 0.10 3.96
C LEU A 339 20.97 1.39 4.67
N ALA A 340 19.82 1.38 5.34
CA ALA A 340 19.36 2.49 6.15
C ALA A 340 20.32 2.78 7.32
N LEU A 341 20.76 1.73 8.05
CA LEU A 341 21.76 1.85 9.10
C LEU A 341 23.11 2.32 8.54
N GLY A 342 23.53 1.79 7.40
CA GLY A 342 24.77 2.19 6.72
C GLY A 342 24.79 3.69 6.40
N ASN A 343 23.68 4.20 5.86
CA ASN A 343 23.51 5.63 5.59
C ASN A 343 23.54 6.45 6.90
N LYS A 344 22.86 5.99 7.97
CA LYS A 344 22.88 6.63 9.30
C LYS A 344 24.30 6.71 9.87
N LEU A 345 25.14 5.70 9.62
CA LEU A 345 26.54 5.65 10.05
C LEU A 345 27.49 6.47 9.16
N GLY A 346 26.97 7.11 8.10
CA GLY A 346 27.73 7.93 7.17
C GLY A 346 28.50 7.12 6.11
N ILE A 347 28.11 5.88 5.85
CA ILE A 347 28.71 5.06 4.80
C ILE A 347 27.87 5.14 3.52
N PRO A 348 28.46 5.56 2.39
CA PRO A 348 27.74 5.65 1.12
C PRO A 348 27.19 4.30 0.63
N THR A 349 25.95 4.30 0.13
CA THR A 349 25.26 3.10 -0.41
C THR A 349 26.03 2.43 -1.54
N ASN A 350 26.73 3.19 -2.40
CA ASN A 350 27.56 2.63 -3.47
C ASN A 350 28.77 1.86 -2.93
N THR A 351 29.39 2.35 -1.86
CA THR A 351 30.50 1.65 -1.16
C THR A 351 30.01 0.36 -0.52
N LEU A 352 28.84 0.39 0.14
CA LEU A 352 28.22 -0.82 0.69
C LEU A 352 27.89 -1.83 -0.41
N SER A 353 27.29 -1.37 -1.50
CA SER A 353 26.90 -2.23 -2.62
C SER A 353 28.11 -2.91 -3.26
N SER A 354 29.21 -2.19 -3.53
CA SER A 354 30.39 -2.76 -4.17
C SER A 354 31.11 -3.80 -3.31
N ILE A 355 31.17 -3.56 -2.00
CA ILE A 355 31.87 -4.43 -1.04
C ILE A 355 30.99 -5.63 -0.66
N ILE A 356 29.76 -5.39 -0.20
CA ILE A 356 28.93 -6.43 0.40
C ILE A 356 28.40 -7.42 -0.64
N SER A 357 28.20 -6.99 -1.89
CA SER A 357 27.74 -7.89 -2.98
C SER A 357 28.68 -9.06 -3.25
N ASN A 358 29.93 -8.98 -2.78
CA ASN A 358 30.94 -10.03 -2.91
C ASN A 358 31.45 -10.53 -1.54
N ALA A 359 30.70 -10.27 -0.47
CA ALA A 359 31.06 -10.63 0.89
C ALA A 359 30.02 -11.57 1.52
N ALA A 360 30.22 -11.90 2.79
CA ALA A 360 29.41 -12.88 3.51
C ALA A 360 27.93 -12.44 3.66
N GLY A 361 27.68 -11.12 3.66
CA GLY A 361 26.32 -10.55 3.65
C GLY A 361 25.64 -10.52 2.28
N ALA A 362 26.25 -11.04 1.22
CA ALA A 362 25.67 -11.00 -0.12
C ALA A 362 24.38 -11.83 -0.24
N SER A 363 23.39 -11.28 -0.93
CA SER A 363 22.20 -11.98 -1.42
C SER A 363 21.74 -11.36 -2.74
N GLU A 364 20.96 -12.10 -3.52
CA GLU A 364 20.36 -11.55 -4.75
C GLU A 364 19.39 -10.40 -4.41
N SER A 365 18.65 -10.52 -3.30
CA SER A 365 17.82 -9.45 -2.75
C SER A 365 18.62 -8.19 -2.41
N PHE A 366 19.77 -8.31 -1.74
CA PHE A 366 20.60 -7.15 -1.40
C PHE A 366 21.09 -6.42 -2.65
N LYS A 367 21.61 -7.16 -3.63
CA LYS A 367 22.07 -6.57 -4.91
C LYS A 367 20.94 -5.78 -5.58
N LYS A 368 19.76 -6.40 -5.70
CA LYS A 368 18.57 -5.78 -6.29
C LYS A 368 18.15 -4.52 -5.55
N VAL A 369 17.94 -4.59 -4.24
CA VAL A 369 17.52 -3.45 -3.41
C VAL A 369 18.53 -2.31 -3.46
N ALA A 370 19.83 -2.61 -3.34
CA ALA A 370 20.87 -1.60 -3.39
C ALA A 370 20.88 -0.87 -4.75
N THR A 371 20.75 -1.59 -5.86
CA THR A 371 20.64 -1.00 -7.20
C THR A 371 19.39 -0.14 -7.33
N THR A 372 18.24 -0.63 -6.86
CA THR A 372 16.96 0.08 -6.90
C THR A 372 17.00 1.39 -6.11
N ILE A 373 17.56 1.38 -4.89
CA ILE A 373 17.73 2.57 -4.05
C ILE A 373 18.68 3.58 -4.72
N LEU A 374 19.80 3.11 -5.28
CA LEU A 374 20.76 3.97 -5.99
C LEU A 374 20.14 4.61 -7.26
N ALA A 375 19.19 3.93 -7.90
CA ALA A 375 18.46 4.47 -9.04
C ALA A 375 17.33 5.45 -8.66
N GLY A 376 16.98 5.56 -7.38
CA GLY A 376 15.85 6.36 -6.91
C GLY A 376 14.48 5.76 -7.27
N ASP A 377 14.43 4.51 -7.72
CA ASP A 377 13.21 3.84 -8.17
C ASP A 377 12.56 3.06 -7.03
N ILE A 378 11.88 3.74 -6.12
CA ILE A 378 11.25 3.09 -4.95
C ILE A 378 9.91 2.41 -5.25
N VAL A 379 9.40 2.51 -6.49
CA VAL A 379 8.03 2.10 -6.84
C VAL A 379 8.01 0.74 -7.55
N SER A 380 9.08 0.36 -8.25
CA SER A 380 9.11 -0.89 -9.01
C SER A 380 9.20 -2.15 -8.12
N GLY A 381 8.61 -3.26 -8.60
CA GLY A 381 8.65 -4.57 -7.95
C GLY A 381 7.27 -5.06 -7.46
N CYS A 382 7.28 -6.13 -6.66
CA CYS A 382 6.08 -6.58 -5.96
C CYS A 382 5.68 -5.52 -4.93
N THR A 383 4.37 -5.29 -4.79
CA THR A 383 3.87 -4.33 -3.82
C THR A 383 4.09 -4.82 -2.39
N ILE A 384 4.17 -3.88 -1.45
CA ILE A 384 4.27 -4.19 -0.02
C ILE A 384 3.05 -5.01 0.44
N THR A 385 1.84 -4.69 -0.04
CA THR A 385 0.61 -5.44 0.24
C THR A 385 0.71 -6.90 -0.25
N GLN A 386 1.13 -7.13 -1.50
CA GLN A 386 1.30 -8.49 -2.03
C GLN A 386 2.33 -9.30 -1.24
N THR A 387 3.45 -8.67 -0.88
CA THR A 387 4.51 -9.30 -0.10
C THR A 387 4.02 -9.68 1.30
N ARG A 388 3.28 -8.78 1.95
CA ARG A 388 2.64 -9.02 3.26
C ARG A 388 1.70 -10.21 3.20
N ASP A 389 0.85 -10.28 2.18
CA ASP A 389 -0.18 -11.32 2.08
C ASP A 389 0.42 -12.70 1.80
N MET A 390 1.46 -12.78 0.97
CA MET A 390 2.23 -14.01 0.80
C MET A 390 2.86 -14.45 2.13
N LEU A 391 3.49 -13.53 2.88
CA LEU A 391 4.11 -13.89 4.16
C LEU A 391 3.08 -14.30 5.22
N LYS A 392 1.87 -13.72 5.17
CA LYS A 392 0.73 -14.14 6.00
C LYS A 392 0.35 -15.60 5.72
N GLU A 393 0.35 -16.01 4.46
CA GLU A 393 0.09 -17.40 4.07
C GLU A 393 1.13 -18.35 4.67
N VAL A 394 2.42 -17.98 4.60
CA VAL A 394 3.51 -18.76 5.22
C VAL A 394 3.33 -18.86 6.73
N ILE A 395 2.96 -17.77 7.41
CA ILE A 395 2.72 -17.76 8.86
C ILE A 395 1.55 -18.69 9.22
N ASN A 396 0.45 -18.63 8.47
CA ASN A 396 -0.69 -19.53 8.70
C ASN A 396 -0.30 -20.99 8.49
N LEU A 397 0.51 -21.28 7.46
CA LEU A 397 1.03 -22.61 7.18
C LEU A 397 1.89 -23.13 8.33
N ALA A 398 2.85 -22.34 8.83
CA ALA A 398 3.68 -22.72 9.95
C ALA A 398 2.88 -22.91 11.25
N GLN A 399 1.88 -22.05 11.51
CA GLN A 399 0.98 -22.19 12.65
C GLN A 399 0.19 -23.51 12.61
N ALA A 400 -0.29 -23.93 11.44
CA ALA A 400 -0.98 -25.21 11.27
C ALA A 400 -0.10 -26.42 11.65
N HIS A 401 1.23 -26.28 11.56
CA HIS A 401 2.22 -27.30 11.92
C HIS A 401 2.90 -27.03 13.27
N SER A 402 2.43 -26.05 14.06
CA SER A 402 3.05 -25.64 15.33
C SER A 402 4.54 -25.28 15.20
N TYR A 403 4.94 -24.77 14.04
CA TYR A 403 6.33 -24.41 13.76
C TYR A 403 6.57 -22.92 14.04
N PRO A 404 7.59 -22.55 14.83
CA PRO A 404 7.85 -21.15 15.17
C PRO A 404 8.59 -20.41 14.04
N LEU A 405 8.19 -19.16 13.79
CA LEU A 405 8.74 -18.28 12.75
C LEU A 405 9.08 -16.89 13.29
N GLN A 406 10.15 -16.74 14.08
CA GLN A 406 10.45 -15.48 14.77
C GLN A 406 10.93 -14.37 13.82
N VAL A 407 11.81 -14.68 12.86
CA VAL A 407 12.33 -13.68 11.92
C VAL A 407 11.26 -13.32 10.90
N ALA A 408 10.55 -14.31 10.34
CA ALA A 408 9.47 -14.04 9.39
C ALA A 408 8.28 -13.31 10.04
N ALA A 409 7.91 -13.62 11.29
CA ALA A 409 6.86 -12.88 11.98
C ALA A 409 7.24 -11.40 12.21
N THR A 410 8.49 -11.10 12.55
CA THR A 410 8.96 -9.72 12.71
C THR A 410 8.90 -8.96 11.39
N THR A 411 9.37 -9.59 10.31
CA THR A 411 9.27 -9.08 8.93
C THR A 411 7.82 -8.79 8.53
N PHE A 412 6.89 -9.69 8.85
CA PHE A 412 5.46 -9.50 8.60
C PHE A 412 4.88 -8.28 9.34
N GLN A 413 5.25 -8.06 10.60
CA GLN A 413 4.79 -6.89 11.36
C GLN A 413 5.26 -5.57 10.75
N LEU A 414 6.50 -5.51 10.24
CA LEU A 414 7.02 -4.32 9.55
C LEU A 414 6.27 -4.06 8.24
N LEU A 415 5.97 -5.10 7.46
CA LEU A 415 5.16 -4.98 6.25
C LEU A 415 3.75 -4.49 6.58
N GLN A 416 3.12 -5.02 7.64
CA GLN A 416 1.82 -4.57 8.13
C GLN A 416 1.85 -3.09 8.54
N GLN A 417 2.89 -2.67 9.25
CA GLN A 417 3.09 -1.28 9.63
C GLN A 417 3.25 -0.36 8.42
N ALA A 418 4.03 -0.77 7.41
CA ALA A 418 4.18 -0.02 6.17
C ALA A 418 2.84 0.15 5.43
N VAL A 419 2.00 -0.89 5.40
CA VAL A 419 0.65 -0.78 4.83
C VAL A 419 -0.20 0.23 5.62
N ILE A 420 -0.14 0.21 6.94
CA ILE A 420 -0.86 1.17 7.80
C ILE A 420 -0.39 2.61 7.52
N TYR A 421 0.90 2.81 7.24
CA TYR A 421 1.45 4.09 6.82
C TYR A 421 1.14 4.46 5.36
N GLY A 422 0.30 3.67 4.70
CA GLY A 422 -0.16 3.93 3.34
C GLY A 422 0.85 3.53 2.28
N LEU A 423 1.91 2.77 2.60
CA LEU A 423 2.90 2.33 1.61
C LEU A 423 2.49 1.07 0.85
N GLY A 424 1.28 0.54 1.07
CA GLY A 424 0.88 -0.78 0.57
C GLY A 424 1.01 -0.97 -0.94
N GLY A 425 0.68 0.05 -1.73
CA GLY A 425 0.78 0.03 -3.19
C GLY A 425 2.18 0.31 -3.76
N GLU A 426 3.15 0.64 -2.91
CA GLU A 426 4.53 0.91 -3.33
C GLU A 426 5.34 -0.40 -3.45
N GLY A 427 6.45 -0.35 -4.19
CA GLY A 427 7.43 -1.43 -4.26
C GLY A 427 8.18 -1.64 -2.95
N GLN A 428 8.81 -2.81 -2.78
CA GLN A 428 9.51 -3.19 -1.54
C GLN A 428 10.63 -2.22 -1.12
N ALA A 429 11.28 -1.53 -2.06
CA ALA A 429 12.31 -0.53 -1.74
C ALA A 429 11.75 0.69 -1.00
N ALA A 430 10.45 0.98 -1.12
CA ALA A 430 9.79 2.05 -0.37
C ALA A 430 9.76 1.79 1.15
N LEU A 431 10.03 0.56 1.60
CA LEU A 431 10.18 0.24 3.03
C LEU A 431 11.32 1.02 3.68
N LEU A 432 12.27 1.56 2.92
CA LEU A 432 13.30 2.47 3.42
C LEU A 432 12.69 3.65 4.21
N LYS A 433 11.49 4.10 3.81
CA LYS A 433 10.74 5.17 4.49
C LYS A 433 10.39 4.84 5.95
N LEU A 434 10.35 3.57 6.35
CA LEU A 434 10.16 3.20 7.76
C LEU A 434 11.33 3.65 8.65
N TRP A 435 12.52 3.85 8.07
CA TRP A 435 13.74 4.23 8.81
C TRP A 435 14.26 5.64 8.47
N THR A 436 14.00 6.16 7.27
CA THR A 436 14.59 7.44 6.82
C THR A 436 13.69 8.64 7.01
N THR A 437 12.40 8.43 7.26
CA THR A 437 11.48 9.56 7.44
C THR A 437 11.59 10.03 8.89
N SER A 438 12.43 11.04 9.14
CA SER A 438 12.36 11.87 10.35
C SER A 438 10.98 12.53 10.52
N ASP A 439 10.22 12.60 9.42
CA ASP A 439 8.85 13.09 9.29
C ASP A 439 7.80 11.96 9.20
N LEU A 440 7.94 10.90 10.02
CA LEU A 440 6.73 10.23 10.52
C LEU A 440 6.07 11.06 11.65
N SER A 441 6.54 12.30 11.87
CA SER A 441 5.70 13.34 12.44
C SER A 441 4.50 13.50 11.51
N VAL A 442 3.33 13.13 11.98
CA VAL A 442 2.08 13.59 11.38
C VAL A 442 2.16 15.11 11.44
N GLU A 443 2.50 15.76 10.33
CA GLU A 443 2.48 17.22 10.22
C GLU A 443 1.14 17.66 10.83
N PRO A 444 1.13 18.43 11.94
CA PRO A 444 -0.08 18.58 12.74
C PRO A 444 -1.19 19.11 11.85
N LEU A 445 -2.29 18.35 11.76
CA LEU A 445 -3.42 18.72 10.95
C LEU A 445 -4.15 19.86 11.66
N HIS A 446 -3.85 21.09 11.24
CA HIS A 446 -4.62 22.26 11.61
C HIS A 446 -5.85 22.33 10.71
N ILE A 447 -7.03 22.30 11.32
CA ILE A 447 -8.31 22.44 10.62
C ILE A 447 -8.72 23.89 10.70
N THR A 448 -8.80 24.54 9.54
CA THR A 448 -9.18 25.95 9.45
C THR A 448 -10.71 26.07 9.41
N GLU A 449 -11.27 26.93 10.25
CA GLU A 449 -12.68 27.30 10.16
C GLU A 449 -12.89 28.43 9.16
N TYR A 450 -13.91 28.29 8.32
CA TYR A 450 -14.27 29.27 7.29
C TYR A 450 -15.68 29.80 7.52
N ASP A 451 -15.93 31.05 7.17
CA ASP A 451 -17.25 31.68 7.28
C ASP A 451 -18.11 31.49 6.03
N SER A 452 -19.43 31.56 6.23
CA SER A 452 -20.38 31.55 5.11
C SER A 452 -20.29 32.86 4.34
N ILE A 453 -20.41 32.77 3.01
CA ILE A 453 -20.29 33.94 2.12
C ILE A 453 -21.62 34.19 1.39
N PRO A 454 -22.10 35.44 1.26
CA PRO A 454 -23.25 35.75 0.44
C PRO A 454 -23.00 35.42 -1.03
N LEU A 455 -23.97 34.80 -1.72
CA LEU A 455 -23.86 34.44 -3.13
C LEU A 455 -23.65 35.68 -4.02
N SER A 456 -24.17 36.83 -3.62
CA SER A 456 -23.97 38.13 -4.29
C SER A 456 -22.50 38.56 -4.33
N GLU A 457 -21.69 38.15 -3.36
CA GLU A 457 -20.25 38.45 -3.29
C GLU A 457 -19.39 37.52 -4.16
N LEU A 458 -19.97 36.46 -4.73
CA LEU A 458 -19.22 35.51 -5.56
C LEU A 458 -18.59 36.22 -6.77
N SER A 459 -19.37 37.06 -7.45
CA SER A 459 -18.95 37.77 -8.67
C SER A 459 -17.82 38.79 -8.47
N SER A 460 -17.64 39.31 -7.24
CA SER A 460 -16.57 40.25 -6.91
C SER A 460 -15.29 39.56 -6.43
N ARG A 461 -15.35 38.27 -6.05
CA ARG A 461 -14.23 37.49 -5.51
C ARG A 461 -13.54 36.59 -6.55
N ILE A 462 -14.11 36.42 -7.73
CA ILE A 462 -13.59 35.49 -8.76
C ILE A 462 -13.27 36.20 -10.07
N PRO A 463 -12.24 35.75 -10.83
CA PRO A 463 -11.93 36.29 -12.16
C PRO A 463 -13.10 36.04 -13.12
N ARG A 464 -13.37 36.93 -14.08
CA ARG A 464 -14.45 36.71 -15.07
C ARG A 464 -14.08 35.62 -16.07
N SER A 465 -15.07 34.86 -16.51
CA SER A 465 -14.90 33.93 -17.63
C SER A 465 -15.35 34.62 -18.91
N GLU A 466 -14.46 34.71 -19.90
CA GLU A 466 -14.77 35.24 -21.23
C GLU A 466 -14.96 34.12 -22.27
N GLU A 467 -14.71 32.87 -21.88
CA GLU A 467 -14.80 31.70 -22.75
C GLU A 467 -16.25 31.34 -23.09
N ASN A 468 -16.46 30.97 -24.36
CA ASN A 468 -17.77 30.51 -24.83
C ASN A 468 -17.92 29.00 -24.58
N PRO A 469 -18.89 28.55 -23.76
CA PRO A 469 -19.07 27.13 -23.43
C PRO A 469 -19.28 26.25 -24.66
N GLN A 470 -19.92 26.76 -25.71
CA GLN A 470 -20.16 26.02 -26.95
C GLN A 470 -18.85 25.74 -27.71
N ASN A 471 -17.90 26.68 -27.69
CA ASN A 471 -16.60 26.49 -28.32
C ASN A 471 -15.78 25.43 -27.57
N LEU A 472 -15.76 25.50 -26.23
CA LEU A 472 -15.09 24.50 -25.39
C LEU A 472 -15.67 23.11 -25.63
N LEU A 473 -17.00 23.00 -25.69
CA LEU A 473 -17.69 21.74 -25.96
C LEU A 473 -17.36 21.17 -27.34
N CYS A 474 -17.37 22.00 -28.39
CA CYS A 474 -16.97 21.58 -29.74
C CYS A 474 -15.53 21.03 -29.77
N ASN A 475 -14.60 21.69 -29.06
CA ASN A 475 -13.21 21.23 -28.99
C ASN A 475 -13.09 19.89 -28.26
N ILE A 476 -13.76 19.73 -27.11
CA ILE A 476 -13.82 18.46 -26.37
C ILE A 476 -14.37 17.34 -27.27
N GLN A 477 -15.48 17.60 -27.96
CA GLN A 477 -16.10 16.63 -28.86
C GLN A 477 -15.17 16.26 -30.02
N ALA A 478 -14.41 17.22 -30.58
CA ALA A 478 -13.41 16.95 -31.62
C ALA A 478 -12.29 16.02 -31.11
N HIS A 479 -11.77 16.25 -29.90
CA HIS A 479 -10.78 15.36 -29.27
C HIS A 479 -11.33 13.95 -29.03
N LEU A 480 -12.54 13.86 -28.46
CA LEU A 480 -13.20 12.58 -28.23
C LEU A 480 -13.48 11.83 -29.54
N GLN A 481 -13.83 12.52 -30.62
CA GLN A 481 -14.02 11.91 -31.94
C GLN A 481 -12.72 11.34 -32.51
N ALA A 482 -11.59 12.04 -32.33
CA ALA A 482 -10.27 11.55 -32.75
C ALA A 482 -9.81 10.32 -31.95
N GLU A 483 -10.24 10.16 -30.70
CA GLU A 483 -9.82 9.08 -29.80
C GLU A 483 -10.97 8.10 -29.47
N ASN A 484 -11.24 7.15 -30.36
CA ASN A 484 -12.33 6.17 -30.20
C ASN A 484 -11.94 4.86 -29.47
N ASN A 485 -10.75 4.82 -28.88
CA ASN A 485 -10.26 3.61 -28.21
C ASN A 485 -10.38 3.60 -26.69
N CYS A 486 -10.55 4.77 -26.07
CA CYS A 486 -10.68 4.91 -24.62
C CYS A 486 -12.15 5.07 -24.20
N LYS A 487 -12.56 4.40 -23.11
CA LYS A 487 -13.88 4.54 -22.48
C LYS A 487 -13.76 5.15 -21.07
N LEU A 488 -14.67 6.05 -20.71
CA LEU A 488 -14.77 6.56 -19.34
C LEU A 488 -15.71 5.66 -18.51
N ILE A 489 -15.18 5.01 -17.48
CA ILE A 489 -15.94 4.10 -16.62
C ILE A 489 -16.20 4.79 -15.30
N VAL A 490 -17.48 4.97 -14.96
CA VAL A 490 -17.88 5.71 -13.76
C VAL A 490 -18.41 4.73 -12.73
N LEU A 491 -17.70 4.59 -11.61
CA LEU A 491 -18.18 3.83 -10.45
C LEU A 491 -18.92 4.81 -9.55
N ASP A 492 -20.22 4.60 -9.41
CA ASP A 492 -21.12 5.47 -8.66
C ASP A 492 -21.41 4.88 -7.27
N ASP A 493 -20.96 5.56 -6.22
CA ASP A 493 -21.05 5.11 -4.83
C ASP A 493 -22.48 5.21 -4.24
N ASP A 494 -23.39 5.89 -4.96
CA ASP A 494 -24.81 6.12 -4.65
C ASP A 494 -25.59 6.30 -5.96
N PRO A 495 -26.82 5.78 -6.15
CA PRO A 495 -27.59 5.82 -7.41
C PRO A 495 -27.88 7.21 -8.00
N THR A 496 -27.54 8.27 -7.28
CA THR A 496 -27.75 9.66 -7.66
C THR A 496 -26.61 10.26 -8.47
N GLY A 497 -25.64 9.53 -9.02
CA GLY A 497 -24.51 10.12 -9.74
C GLY A 497 -24.70 10.45 -11.21
N THR A 498 -25.80 10.02 -11.79
CA THR A 498 -26.12 10.22 -13.21
C THR A 498 -26.75 11.58 -13.53
N GLN A 499 -26.69 12.51 -12.58
CA GLN A 499 -27.48 13.76 -12.53
C GLN A 499 -27.29 14.71 -13.70
N THR A 500 -26.10 14.76 -14.29
CA THR A 500 -25.77 15.71 -15.36
C THR A 500 -25.60 15.04 -16.72
N CYS A 501 -25.81 13.73 -16.80
CA CYS A 501 -25.58 12.94 -18.01
C CYS A 501 -26.90 12.60 -18.70
N HIS A 502 -26.81 12.31 -20.00
CA HIS A 502 -27.91 11.80 -20.82
C HIS A 502 -27.35 10.91 -21.94
N ASP A 503 -28.22 10.08 -22.51
CA ASP A 503 -27.92 9.11 -23.56
C ASP A 503 -26.72 8.19 -23.22
N ILE A 504 -26.62 7.80 -21.94
CA ILE A 504 -25.57 6.94 -21.39
C ILE A 504 -26.15 5.80 -20.56
N ASN A 505 -25.49 4.64 -20.59
CA ASN A 505 -25.94 3.46 -19.87
C ASN A 505 -25.44 3.44 -18.41
N VAL A 506 -26.28 2.89 -17.54
CA VAL A 506 -26.00 2.58 -16.13
C VAL A 506 -26.22 1.10 -15.92
N LEU A 507 -25.20 0.44 -15.38
CA LEU A 507 -25.21 -0.98 -15.07
C LEU A 507 -25.37 -1.16 -13.56
N THR A 508 -26.16 -2.15 -13.17
CA THR A 508 -26.29 -2.59 -11.77
C THR A 508 -25.66 -3.97 -11.55
N MET A 509 -25.04 -4.50 -12.61
CA MET A 509 -24.33 -5.78 -12.67
C MET A 509 -23.04 -5.59 -13.45
N TRP A 510 -21.99 -6.29 -13.04
CA TRP A 510 -20.63 -6.13 -13.57
C TRP A 510 -20.04 -7.47 -14.03
N ASP A 511 -20.88 -8.34 -14.60
CA ASP A 511 -20.41 -9.53 -15.31
C ASP A 511 -19.51 -9.12 -16.48
N VAL A 512 -18.39 -9.82 -16.65
CA VAL A 512 -17.38 -9.51 -17.66
C VAL A 512 -17.99 -9.45 -19.08
N ASN A 513 -18.98 -10.31 -19.38
CA ASN A 513 -19.65 -10.30 -20.69
C ASN A 513 -20.52 -9.06 -20.93
N ILE A 514 -21.21 -8.57 -19.89
CA ILE A 514 -22.02 -7.34 -19.97
C ILE A 514 -21.08 -6.15 -20.17
N LEU A 515 -20.02 -6.06 -19.35
CA LEU A 515 -19.02 -5.01 -19.47
C LEU A 515 -18.37 -5.03 -20.86
N ALA A 516 -18.01 -6.20 -21.38
CA ALA A 516 -17.45 -6.34 -22.73
C ALA A 516 -18.43 -5.90 -23.83
N SER A 517 -19.74 -6.06 -23.61
CA SER A 517 -20.75 -5.54 -24.55
C SER A 517 -20.80 -4.02 -24.54
N GLU A 518 -20.70 -3.38 -23.37
CA GLU A 518 -20.66 -1.91 -23.27
C GLU A 518 -19.34 -1.33 -23.81
N PHE A 519 -18.21 -2.01 -23.63
CA PHE A 519 -16.94 -1.64 -24.26
C PHE A 519 -17.00 -1.67 -25.80
N ARG A 520 -17.80 -2.58 -26.38
CA ARG A 520 -18.03 -2.67 -27.84
C ARG A 520 -19.05 -1.66 -28.35
N SER A 521 -19.87 -1.07 -27.49
CA SER A 521 -20.86 -0.06 -27.88
C SER A 521 -20.18 1.21 -28.41
N ASP A 522 -20.94 2.05 -29.11
CA ASP A 522 -20.48 3.36 -29.57
C ASP A 522 -20.43 4.41 -28.44
N SER A 523 -20.97 4.10 -27.25
CA SER A 523 -20.99 5.03 -26.11
C SER A 523 -19.58 5.36 -25.62
N ARG A 524 -19.28 6.61 -25.29
CA ARG A 524 -17.95 7.04 -24.83
C ARG A 524 -17.65 6.64 -23.37
N GLY A 525 -18.66 6.24 -22.63
CA GLY A 525 -18.52 5.78 -21.26
C GLY A 525 -19.79 5.11 -20.78
N PHE A 526 -19.75 4.56 -19.57
CA PHE A 526 -20.93 4.02 -18.90
C PHE A 526 -20.73 4.05 -17.39
N PHE A 527 -21.85 4.01 -16.67
CA PHE A 527 -21.87 3.97 -15.21
C PHE A 527 -22.01 2.54 -14.71
N ILE A 528 -21.39 2.27 -13.57
CA ILE A 528 -21.61 1.07 -12.75
C ILE A 528 -22.06 1.56 -11.39
N LEU A 529 -23.31 1.27 -11.03
CA LEU A 529 -23.84 1.57 -9.71
C LEU A 529 -23.30 0.55 -8.71
N THR A 530 -22.31 0.95 -7.89
CA THR A 530 -21.75 0.09 -6.84
C THR A 530 -22.56 0.19 -5.55
N ASN A 531 -23.15 1.37 -5.28
CA ASN A 531 -23.82 1.67 -4.01
C ASN A 531 -22.93 1.35 -2.78
N SER A 532 -21.60 1.51 -2.94
CA SER A 532 -20.58 1.17 -1.94
C SER A 532 -20.77 1.95 -0.63
N ARG A 533 -21.43 3.11 -0.65
CA ARG A 533 -21.72 3.93 0.54
C ARG A 533 -22.66 3.23 1.52
N ALA A 534 -23.50 2.30 1.06
CA ALA A 534 -24.38 1.50 1.91
C ALA A 534 -23.66 0.34 2.61
N LEU A 535 -22.40 0.06 2.24
CA LEU A 535 -21.64 -1.09 2.73
C LEU A 535 -20.59 -0.68 3.79
N PRO A 536 -20.24 -1.60 4.70
CA PRO A 536 -19.06 -1.46 5.56
C PRO A 536 -17.77 -1.27 4.74
N PRO A 537 -16.73 -0.58 5.27
CA PRO A 537 -15.51 -0.26 4.52
C PRO A 537 -14.82 -1.45 3.83
N ASN A 538 -14.71 -2.59 4.51
CA ASN A 538 -14.04 -3.78 3.95
C ASN A 538 -14.85 -4.41 2.80
N GLU A 539 -16.18 -4.40 2.91
CA GLU A 539 -17.07 -4.92 1.86
C GLU A 539 -17.10 -3.96 0.67
N ALA A 540 -17.14 -2.65 0.91
CA ALA A 540 -17.02 -1.64 -0.12
C ALA A 540 -15.69 -1.78 -0.89
N HIS A 541 -14.59 -2.00 -0.18
CA HIS A 541 -13.28 -2.24 -0.79
C HIS A 541 -13.27 -3.49 -1.67
N ALA A 542 -13.74 -4.63 -1.13
CA ALA A 542 -13.81 -5.88 -1.88
C ALA A 542 -14.67 -5.76 -3.15
N LEU A 543 -15.83 -5.10 -3.05
CA LEU A 543 -16.74 -4.84 -4.15
C LEU A 543 -16.09 -3.98 -5.24
N VAL A 544 -15.51 -2.84 -4.88
CA VAL A 544 -14.87 -1.93 -5.85
C VAL A 544 -13.68 -2.61 -6.54
N SER A 545 -12.86 -3.35 -5.80
CA SER A 545 -11.75 -4.12 -6.37
C SER A 545 -12.22 -5.26 -7.28
N GLU A 546 -13.36 -5.90 -6.99
CA GLU A 546 -13.97 -6.87 -7.90
C GLU A 546 -14.44 -6.22 -9.21
N VAL A 547 -15.20 -5.12 -9.11
CA VAL A 547 -15.71 -4.37 -10.26
C VAL A 547 -14.56 -3.95 -11.17
N LEU A 548 -13.49 -3.36 -10.61
CA LEU A 548 -12.34 -2.89 -11.38
C LEU A 548 -11.56 -4.04 -12.05
N ARG A 549 -11.42 -5.19 -11.38
CA ARG A 549 -10.83 -6.39 -12.01
C ARG A 549 -11.67 -6.90 -13.17
N ASN A 550 -13.00 -6.88 -13.05
CA ASN A 550 -13.89 -7.29 -14.13
C ASN A 550 -13.91 -6.29 -15.29
N VAL A 551 -13.84 -4.99 -15.00
CA VAL A 551 -13.67 -3.92 -16.01
C VAL A 551 -12.36 -4.11 -16.76
N SER A 552 -11.26 -4.36 -16.06
CA SER A 552 -9.95 -4.64 -16.69
C SER A 552 -10.01 -5.85 -17.63
N LYS A 553 -10.59 -6.97 -17.17
CA LYS A 553 -10.78 -8.16 -18.01
C LYS A 553 -11.63 -7.89 -19.25
N ALA A 554 -12.71 -7.11 -19.11
CA ALA A 554 -13.59 -6.76 -20.22
C ALA A 554 -12.90 -5.83 -21.24
N ALA A 555 -12.07 -4.90 -20.76
CA ALA A 555 -11.23 -4.05 -21.59
C ALA A 555 -10.22 -4.88 -22.39
N ASP A 556 -9.53 -5.81 -21.72
CA ASP A 556 -8.58 -6.74 -22.36
C ASP A 556 -9.25 -7.59 -23.45
N MET A 557 -10.46 -8.11 -23.19
CA MET A 557 -11.24 -8.89 -24.15
C MET A 557 -11.68 -8.10 -25.39
N THR A 558 -11.72 -6.77 -25.31
CA THR A 558 -12.21 -5.90 -26.39
C THR A 558 -11.10 -5.08 -27.05
N GLY A 559 -9.89 -5.09 -26.50
CA GLY A 559 -8.76 -4.27 -26.97
C GLY A 559 -8.95 -2.77 -26.75
N LYS A 560 -9.88 -2.38 -25.86
CA LYS A 560 -10.17 -0.99 -25.51
C LYS A 560 -9.39 -0.56 -24.29
N THR A 561 -9.05 0.72 -24.20
CA THR A 561 -8.48 1.32 -22.99
C THR A 561 -9.57 2.01 -22.18
N PHE A 562 -9.29 2.34 -20.92
CA PHE A 562 -10.27 3.00 -20.08
C PHE A 562 -9.66 3.91 -19.02
N GLU A 563 -10.48 4.86 -18.59
CA GLU A 563 -10.27 5.73 -17.43
C GLU A 563 -11.32 5.44 -16.37
N VAL A 564 -10.97 5.61 -15.09
CA VAL A 564 -11.87 5.32 -13.96
C VAL A 564 -12.21 6.59 -13.20
N VAL A 565 -13.51 6.87 -13.11
CA VAL A 565 -14.06 7.90 -12.22
C VAL A 565 -14.69 7.20 -11.02
N LEU A 566 -14.11 7.41 -9.85
CA LEU A 566 -14.73 7.08 -8.57
C LEU A 566 -15.65 8.24 -8.19
N ARG A 567 -16.88 8.23 -8.69
CA ARG A 567 -17.82 9.32 -8.43
C ARG A 567 -18.27 9.25 -6.97
N GLY A 568 -18.11 10.37 -6.27
CA GLY A 568 -18.47 10.49 -4.86
C GLY A 568 -19.53 11.56 -4.62
N ASP A 569 -19.89 11.74 -3.35
CA ASP A 569 -20.76 12.84 -2.95
C ASP A 569 -20.07 14.19 -3.16
N SER A 570 -20.74 15.12 -3.84
CA SER A 570 -20.32 16.53 -3.93
C SER A 570 -20.22 17.23 -2.55
N THR A 571 -20.83 16.64 -1.51
CA THR A 571 -20.69 17.06 -0.10
C THR A 571 -19.63 16.26 0.67
N LEU A 572 -18.69 15.62 -0.04
CA LEU A 572 -17.48 14.97 0.49
C LEU A 572 -17.68 13.72 1.36
N ARG A 573 -18.88 13.14 1.35
CA ARG A 573 -19.16 11.86 2.04
C ARG A 573 -18.78 10.66 1.18
N GLY A 574 -18.44 9.55 1.83
CA GLY A 574 -18.11 8.26 1.20
C GLY A 574 -16.76 7.70 1.62
N HIS A 575 -16.44 6.50 1.12
CA HIS A 575 -15.24 5.73 1.45
C HIS A 575 -14.00 6.24 0.69
N PHE A 576 -13.65 7.53 0.81
CA PHE A 576 -12.60 8.16 0.00
C PHE A 576 -11.29 7.35 -0.08
N LEU A 577 -10.65 7.08 1.05
CA LEU A 577 -9.40 6.32 1.07
C LEU A 577 -9.61 4.85 0.67
N GLY A 578 -10.72 4.24 1.10
CA GLY A 578 -11.02 2.85 0.78
C GLY A 578 -11.18 2.60 -0.71
N GLU A 579 -11.89 3.47 -1.43
CA GLU A 579 -12.10 3.35 -2.88
C GLU A 579 -10.83 3.68 -3.67
N VAL A 580 -10.05 4.68 -3.22
CA VAL A 580 -8.71 4.98 -3.77
C VAL A 580 -7.79 3.76 -3.64
N GLN A 581 -7.77 3.11 -2.47
CA GLN A 581 -6.97 1.92 -2.23
C GLN A 581 -7.46 0.74 -3.10
N SER A 582 -8.78 0.59 -3.24
CA SER A 582 -9.40 -0.44 -4.09
C SER A 582 -8.96 -0.34 -5.54
N HIS A 583 -8.84 0.89 -6.05
CA HIS A 583 -8.29 1.17 -7.37
C HIS A 583 -6.82 0.77 -7.48
N ILE A 584 -5.99 1.20 -6.52
CA ILE A 584 -4.56 0.89 -6.51
C ILE A 584 -4.32 -0.63 -6.48
N ASP A 585 -5.06 -1.36 -5.64
CA ASP A 585 -4.90 -2.80 -5.49
C ASP A 585 -5.39 -3.57 -6.72
N ALA A 586 -6.43 -3.07 -7.42
CA ALA A 586 -7.02 -3.76 -8.56
C ALA A 586 -6.30 -3.49 -9.89
N ILE A 587 -5.92 -2.24 -10.16
CA ILE A 587 -5.40 -1.80 -11.47
C ILE A 587 -4.18 -0.87 -11.37
N GLY A 588 -3.60 -0.70 -10.18
CA GLY A 588 -2.37 0.07 -9.94
C GLY A 588 -2.60 1.55 -9.62
N SER A 589 -1.54 2.23 -9.17
CA SER A 589 -1.59 3.67 -8.86
C SER A 589 -1.60 4.52 -10.14
N PRO A 590 -2.48 5.54 -10.22
CA PRO A 590 -2.38 6.57 -11.26
C PRO A 590 -1.15 7.45 -11.03
N ASP A 591 -0.81 8.25 -12.03
CA ASP A 591 0.23 9.27 -11.92
C ASP A 591 -0.26 10.47 -11.09
N ALA A 592 -1.54 10.82 -11.19
CA ALA A 592 -2.19 11.77 -10.28
C ALA A 592 -3.69 11.48 -10.10
N TRP A 593 -4.21 11.80 -8.92
CA TRP A 593 -5.63 11.80 -8.59
C TRP A 593 -6.22 13.19 -8.82
N ILE A 594 -7.31 13.28 -9.57
CA ILE A 594 -8.04 14.55 -9.74
C ILE A 594 -9.21 14.59 -8.76
N LEU A 595 -9.23 15.59 -7.88
CA LEU A 595 -10.31 15.83 -6.92
C LEU A 595 -11.14 17.04 -7.39
N ALA A 596 -12.34 16.77 -7.91
CA ALA A 596 -13.21 17.78 -8.50
C ALA A 596 -14.67 17.63 -8.03
N PRO A 597 -15.01 18.04 -6.79
CA PRO A 597 -16.33 17.81 -6.19
C PRO A 597 -17.44 18.75 -6.69
N PHE A 598 -17.12 19.71 -7.58
CA PHE A 598 -18.07 20.66 -8.14
C PHE A 598 -19.33 20.01 -8.73
N PHE A 599 -20.49 20.58 -8.41
CA PHE A 599 -21.78 20.18 -8.95
C PHE A 599 -22.73 21.38 -9.00
N GLY A 600 -22.71 22.08 -10.14
CA GLY A 600 -23.45 23.33 -10.38
C GLY A 600 -24.97 23.22 -10.17
N PRO A 601 -25.69 22.27 -10.79
CA PRO A 601 -27.13 22.08 -10.57
C PRO A 601 -27.51 21.77 -9.13
N GLY A 602 -26.57 21.26 -8.34
CA GLY A 602 -26.73 21.07 -6.90
C GLY A 602 -26.37 22.29 -6.08
N ALA A 603 -25.89 23.40 -6.65
CA ALA A 603 -25.28 24.51 -5.92
C ALA A 603 -24.09 24.08 -5.05
N ARG A 604 -23.20 23.23 -5.58
CA ARG A 604 -21.93 22.86 -4.92
C ARG A 604 -20.77 23.49 -5.66
N TYR A 605 -19.97 24.28 -4.94
CA TYR A 605 -18.94 25.15 -5.49
C TYR A 605 -17.60 24.88 -4.81
N THR A 606 -16.50 24.99 -5.54
CA THR A 606 -15.14 24.89 -5.00
C THR A 606 -14.39 26.19 -5.28
N ILE A 607 -14.07 26.94 -4.22
CA ILE A 607 -13.46 28.27 -4.28
C ILE A 607 -12.29 28.31 -3.30
N ASP A 608 -11.10 28.69 -3.75
CA ASP A 608 -9.88 28.74 -2.94
C ASP A 608 -9.63 27.43 -2.16
N ASP A 609 -9.84 26.30 -2.84
CA ASP A 609 -9.80 24.93 -2.34
C ASP A 609 -10.86 24.61 -1.28
N ILE A 610 -11.80 25.51 -0.98
CA ILE A 610 -12.89 25.31 -0.02
C ILE A 610 -14.14 24.82 -0.75
N GLN A 611 -14.71 23.72 -0.26
CA GLN A 611 -15.99 23.21 -0.75
C GLN A 611 -17.15 23.90 -0.04
N TYR A 612 -18.05 24.48 -0.83
CA TYR A 612 -19.26 25.16 -0.37
C TYR A 612 -20.54 24.46 -0.85
N VAL A 613 -21.57 24.55 -0.03
CA VAL A 613 -22.95 24.14 -0.34
C VAL A 613 -23.83 25.39 -0.31
N GLY A 614 -24.49 25.68 -1.42
CA GLY A 614 -25.46 26.76 -1.52
C GLY A 614 -26.73 26.44 -0.75
N ASP A 615 -27.14 27.39 0.09
CA ASP A 615 -28.43 27.41 0.77
C ASP A 615 -29.04 28.81 0.62
N ARG A 616 -30.08 28.93 -0.22
CA ARG A 616 -30.70 30.20 -0.62
C ARG A 616 -29.64 31.15 -1.21
N ASP A 617 -29.49 32.34 -0.64
CA ASP A 617 -28.56 33.38 -1.09
C ASP A 617 -27.18 33.32 -0.39
N VAL A 618 -26.85 32.21 0.28
CA VAL A 618 -25.61 32.04 1.05
C VAL A 618 -24.90 30.75 0.65
N LEU A 619 -23.58 30.81 0.54
CA LEU A 619 -22.71 29.65 0.39
C LEU A 619 -22.15 29.27 1.77
N VAL A 620 -22.51 28.07 2.23
CA VAL A 620 -22.09 27.54 3.52
C VAL A 620 -20.92 26.57 3.33
N PRO A 621 -19.79 26.75 4.03
CA PRO A 621 -18.69 25.78 3.99
C PRO A 621 -19.16 24.38 4.34
N ALA A 622 -18.71 23.37 3.60
CA ALA A 622 -19.24 22.01 3.69
C ALA A 622 -19.19 21.43 5.13
N ALA A 623 -18.16 21.76 5.91
CA ALA A 623 -18.02 21.32 7.30
C ALA A 623 -19.05 21.94 8.27
N LYS A 624 -19.64 23.09 7.92
CA LYS A 624 -20.71 23.74 8.71
C LYS A 624 -22.11 23.23 8.34
N THR A 625 -22.20 22.26 7.43
CA THR A 625 -23.47 21.67 7.01
C THR A 625 -23.78 20.40 7.80
N PRO A 626 -25.06 19.99 7.91
CA PRO A 626 -25.42 18.71 8.52
C PRO A 626 -24.79 17.48 7.85
N TYR A 627 -24.27 17.60 6.63
CA TYR A 627 -23.59 16.51 5.94
C TYR A 627 -22.23 16.15 6.57
N ALA A 628 -21.57 17.11 7.20
CA ALA A 628 -20.29 16.91 7.88
C ALA A 628 -20.43 16.21 9.24
N GLU A 629 -21.62 16.28 9.84
CA GLU A 629 -21.98 15.60 11.10
C GLU A 629 -22.46 14.15 10.89
N ASP A 630 -22.31 13.61 9.68
CA ASP A 630 -22.66 12.23 9.36
C ASP A 630 -21.90 11.25 10.28
N LYS A 631 -22.63 10.32 10.92
CA LYS A 631 -22.05 9.39 11.91
C LYS A 631 -21.02 8.43 11.31
N THR A 632 -21.13 8.14 10.02
CA THR A 632 -20.26 7.18 9.31
C THR A 632 -19.19 7.89 8.50
N PHE A 633 -19.56 8.99 7.83
CA PHE A 633 -18.70 9.66 6.85
C PHE A 633 -18.29 11.08 7.24
N GLY A 634 -18.58 11.50 8.47
CA GLY A 634 -18.32 12.86 8.95
C GLY A 634 -16.88 13.33 8.79
N TYR A 635 -16.72 14.65 8.79
CA TYR A 635 -15.45 15.35 8.60
C TYR A 635 -15.56 16.75 9.20
N LYS A 636 -14.41 17.41 9.40
CA LYS A 636 -14.32 18.72 10.05
C LYS A 636 -13.78 19.81 9.12
N SER A 637 -12.99 19.46 8.10
CA SER A 637 -12.46 20.49 7.20
C SER A 637 -13.34 20.72 5.98
N SER A 638 -13.51 22.00 5.60
CA SER A 638 -14.09 22.40 4.31
C SER A 638 -13.03 22.64 3.24
N ASN A 639 -11.76 22.85 3.63
CA ASN A 639 -10.66 22.99 2.70
C ASN A 639 -10.25 21.60 2.20
N LEU A 640 -10.26 21.38 0.89
CA LEU A 640 -10.03 20.08 0.28
C LEU A 640 -8.62 19.54 0.54
N ARG A 641 -7.62 20.40 0.74
CA ARG A 641 -6.25 19.97 1.10
C ARG A 641 -6.22 19.37 2.49
N GLU A 642 -6.84 20.07 3.44
CA GLU A 642 -6.98 19.61 4.83
C GLU A 642 -7.91 18.40 4.92
N TRP A 643 -9.03 18.39 4.19
CA TRP A 643 -10.00 17.29 4.15
C TRP A 643 -9.36 16.00 3.61
N VAL A 644 -8.54 16.08 2.56
CA VAL A 644 -7.78 14.93 2.06
C VAL A 644 -6.91 14.35 3.17
N ARG A 645 -6.19 15.21 3.90
CA ARG A 645 -5.31 14.78 5.00
C ARG A 645 -6.09 14.26 6.21
N GLU A 646 -7.25 14.84 6.51
CA GLU A 646 -8.18 14.36 7.53
C GLU A 646 -8.64 12.92 7.21
N LYS A 647 -9.04 12.67 5.96
CA LYS A 647 -9.60 11.38 5.55
C LYS A 647 -8.55 10.32 5.19
N ALA A 648 -7.35 10.73 4.82
CA ALA A 648 -6.27 9.83 4.39
C ALA A 648 -5.11 9.70 5.41
N GLY A 649 -5.15 10.45 6.51
CA GLY A 649 -4.09 10.43 7.52
C GLY A 649 -2.73 10.83 6.95
N SER A 650 -1.69 10.05 7.24
CA SER A 650 -0.32 10.31 6.78
C SER A 650 -0.04 9.88 5.33
N ARG A 651 -1.05 9.38 4.59
CA ARG A 651 -0.86 8.93 3.18
C ARG A 651 -0.47 10.07 2.26
N PHE A 652 -0.96 11.28 2.50
CA PHE A 652 -0.65 12.47 1.70
C PHE A 652 -0.10 13.57 2.62
N SER A 653 1.08 14.07 2.26
CA SER A 653 1.65 15.29 2.85
C SER A 653 1.08 16.54 2.18
N SER A 654 1.31 17.71 2.78
CA SER A 654 0.98 19.00 2.16
C SER A 654 1.62 19.19 0.77
N THR A 655 2.80 18.62 0.54
CA THR A 655 3.50 18.68 -0.76
C THR A 655 2.95 17.72 -1.81
N ASP A 656 2.19 16.69 -1.41
CA ASP A 656 1.57 15.73 -2.34
C ASP A 656 0.26 16.26 -2.95
N ILE A 657 -0.23 17.41 -2.46
CA ILE A 657 -1.51 17.98 -2.84
C ILE A 657 -1.28 19.33 -3.53
N LEU A 658 -1.58 19.39 -4.83
CA LEU A 658 -1.62 20.62 -5.60
C LEU A 658 -3.08 21.00 -5.89
N SER A 659 -3.29 22.26 -6.25
CA SER A 659 -4.58 22.74 -6.72
C SER A 659 -4.42 23.57 -7.98
N VAL A 660 -5.46 23.51 -8.80
CA VAL A 660 -5.69 24.37 -9.97
C VAL A 660 -6.73 25.40 -9.56
N THR A 661 -6.33 26.67 -9.52
CA THR A 661 -7.17 27.78 -9.06
C THR A 661 -8.11 28.29 -10.16
N LEU A 662 -9.14 29.04 -9.79
CA LEU A 662 -10.03 29.68 -10.78
C LEU A 662 -9.27 30.67 -11.68
N GLU A 663 -8.23 31.33 -11.17
CA GLU A 663 -7.39 32.23 -11.94
C GLU A 663 -6.57 31.48 -12.99
N GLU A 664 -5.98 30.34 -12.60
CA GLU A 664 -5.24 29.48 -13.53
C GLU A 664 -6.16 28.90 -14.62
N ILE A 665 -7.41 28.58 -14.29
CA ILE A 665 -8.41 28.09 -15.26
C ILE A 665 -8.83 29.20 -16.23
N ARG A 666 -9.24 30.36 -15.72
CA ARG A 666 -9.87 31.42 -16.54
C ARG A 666 -8.87 32.32 -17.27
N ASN A 667 -7.74 32.66 -16.63
CA ASN A 667 -6.74 33.54 -17.21
C ASN A 667 -5.55 32.76 -17.80
N GLY A 668 -5.17 31.66 -17.15
CA GLY A 668 -4.05 30.81 -17.59
C GLY A 668 -4.41 29.80 -18.67
N GLY A 669 -5.68 29.41 -18.74
CA GLY A 669 -6.23 28.45 -19.71
C GLY A 669 -5.50 27.11 -19.70
N ILE A 670 -5.48 26.44 -20.85
CA ILE A 670 -4.95 25.07 -21.00
C ILE A 670 -3.48 24.96 -20.57
N SER A 671 -2.65 25.96 -20.90
CA SER A 671 -1.21 25.92 -20.63
C SER A 671 -0.90 25.86 -19.13
N ALA A 672 -1.57 26.71 -18.34
CA ALA A 672 -1.39 26.74 -16.88
C ALA A 672 -1.85 25.42 -16.22
N ILE A 673 -3.00 24.90 -16.66
CA ILE A 673 -3.54 23.63 -16.15
C ILE A 673 -2.57 22.48 -16.45
N LYS A 674 -2.08 22.37 -17.68
CA LYS A 674 -1.10 21.34 -18.07
C LYS A 674 0.18 21.42 -17.23
N GLN A 675 0.71 22.62 -17.02
CA GLN A 675 1.90 22.81 -16.17
C GLN A 675 1.66 22.33 -14.73
N LYS A 676 0.49 22.60 -14.15
CA LYS A 676 0.14 22.09 -12.82
C LYS A 676 0.09 20.58 -12.79
N LEU A 677 -0.61 19.96 -13.75
CA LEU A 677 -0.74 18.50 -13.85
C LEU A 677 0.62 17.80 -13.96
N LEU A 678 1.56 18.37 -14.71
CA LEU A 678 2.93 17.84 -14.85
C LEU A 678 3.76 17.90 -13.56
N ASN A 679 3.42 18.82 -12.65
CA ASN A 679 4.13 19.06 -11.40
C ASN A 679 3.56 18.29 -10.20
N VAL A 680 2.40 17.64 -10.36
CA VAL A 680 1.84 16.80 -9.29
C VAL A 680 2.81 15.64 -9.01
N PRO A 681 3.17 15.38 -7.74
CA PRO A 681 3.97 14.21 -7.38
C PRO A 681 3.27 12.91 -7.81
N LYS A 682 4.03 11.86 -8.12
CA LYS A 682 3.45 10.59 -8.59
C LYS A 682 2.52 10.01 -7.51
N GLY A 683 1.27 9.76 -7.90
CA GLY A 683 0.22 9.29 -6.99
C GLY A 683 -0.38 10.39 -6.11
N GLY A 684 0.05 11.64 -6.25
CA GLY A 684 -0.45 12.81 -5.52
C GLY A 684 -1.84 13.26 -5.99
N ILE A 685 -2.37 14.30 -5.35
CA ILE A 685 -3.72 14.81 -5.61
C ILE A 685 -3.67 16.20 -6.25
N CYS A 686 -4.51 16.41 -7.25
CA CYS A 686 -4.76 17.69 -7.90
C CYS A 686 -6.22 18.11 -7.64
N ILE A 687 -6.41 19.13 -6.81
CA ILE A 687 -7.72 19.73 -6.52
C ILE A 687 -8.11 20.68 -7.64
N VAL A 688 -9.36 20.63 -8.08
CA VAL A 688 -9.89 21.50 -9.13
C VAL A 688 -10.93 22.44 -8.54
N ASN A 689 -10.67 23.74 -8.64
CA ASN A 689 -11.64 24.77 -8.27
C ASN A 689 -12.59 25.03 -9.43
N ALA A 690 -13.88 25.17 -9.14
CA ALA A 690 -14.90 25.44 -10.16
C ALA A 690 -16.15 26.02 -9.51
N VAL A 691 -16.76 26.99 -10.20
CA VAL A 691 -18.04 27.57 -9.79
C VAL A 691 -19.11 27.56 -10.87
N GLN A 692 -18.74 27.28 -12.12
CA GLN A 692 -19.66 27.18 -13.26
C GLN A 692 -19.20 26.08 -14.23
N ALA A 693 -20.05 25.72 -15.19
CA ALA A 693 -19.79 24.63 -16.12
C ALA A 693 -18.56 24.90 -17.02
N GLU A 694 -18.32 26.15 -17.38
CA GLU A 694 -17.20 26.60 -18.20
C GLU A 694 -15.84 26.26 -17.57
N ASP A 695 -15.72 26.40 -16.24
CA ASP A 695 -14.49 26.08 -15.52
C ASP A 695 -14.15 24.58 -15.67
N MET A 696 -15.19 23.74 -15.57
CA MET A 696 -15.06 22.29 -15.68
C MET A 696 -14.82 21.83 -17.13
N LEU A 697 -15.43 22.50 -18.10
CA LEU A 697 -15.18 22.28 -19.52
C LEU A 697 -13.74 22.65 -19.88
N MET A 698 -13.24 23.80 -19.42
CA MET A 698 -11.87 24.22 -19.68
C MET A 698 -10.85 23.23 -19.10
N PHE A 699 -11.08 22.77 -17.87
CA PHE A 699 -10.25 21.75 -17.25
C PHE A 699 -10.32 20.40 -17.98
N SER A 700 -11.51 19.96 -18.40
CA SER A 700 -11.70 18.71 -19.16
C SER A 700 -11.00 18.76 -20.52
N LEU A 701 -11.04 19.91 -21.21
CA LEU A 701 -10.31 20.12 -22.45
C LEU A 701 -8.79 20.08 -22.22
N ALA A 702 -8.30 20.72 -21.16
CA ALA A 702 -6.87 20.69 -20.83
C ALA A 702 -6.36 19.28 -20.50
N LEU A 703 -7.18 18.45 -19.83
CA LEU A 703 -6.90 17.02 -19.65
C LEU A 703 -6.79 16.31 -21.00
N LEU A 704 -7.81 16.45 -21.85
CA LEU A 704 -7.86 15.82 -23.17
C LEU A 704 -6.70 16.22 -24.09
N GLU A 705 -6.26 17.48 -24.06
CA GLU A 705 -5.08 17.89 -24.82
C GLU A 705 -3.75 17.55 -24.15
N GLY A 706 -3.76 17.26 -22.85
CA GLY A 706 -2.61 16.79 -22.08
C GLY A 706 -2.42 15.27 -22.18
N THR A 707 -3.45 14.56 -22.62
CA THR A 707 -3.49 13.11 -22.80
C THR A 707 -3.66 12.76 -24.28
N HIS A 708 -2.67 12.16 -24.92
CA HIS A 708 -2.84 11.55 -26.26
C HIS A 708 -1.99 10.28 -26.30
N PRO A 709 -2.44 9.18 -26.93
CA PRO A 709 -3.29 8.12 -26.38
C PRO A 709 -2.56 7.22 -25.35
N CYS A 710 -3.15 7.01 -24.17
CA CYS A 710 -2.60 6.13 -23.13
C CYS A 710 -2.94 4.66 -23.40
N LEU A 711 -1.87 3.86 -23.54
CA LEU A 711 -1.86 2.40 -23.56
C LEU A 711 -2.16 1.87 -22.14
N VAL A 712 -3.27 1.16 -21.97
CA VAL A 712 -3.35 0.11 -20.94
C VAL A 712 -2.82 -1.14 -21.63
N THR A 713 -1.54 -1.49 -21.42
CA THR A 713 -1.06 -2.85 -21.66
C THR A 713 -1.15 -3.63 -20.35
N PRO A 714 -1.73 -4.84 -20.35
CA PRO A 714 -1.83 -5.66 -19.16
C PRO A 714 -0.42 -6.06 -18.68
N ILE A 715 -0.16 -5.85 -17.39
CA ILE A 715 1.03 -6.38 -16.69
C ILE A 715 0.77 -7.86 -16.42
N TYR A 716 0.87 -8.70 -17.45
CA TYR A 716 1.16 -10.13 -17.32
C TYR A 716 1.84 -10.61 -18.62
N GLY A 717 3.17 -10.51 -18.68
CA GLY A 717 3.98 -11.02 -19.77
C GLY A 717 5.47 -10.73 -19.57
N PHE A 718 6.23 -11.72 -19.09
CA PHE A 718 7.68 -11.68 -18.93
C PHE A 718 8.43 -11.53 -20.27
N THR A 719 9.51 -10.72 -20.31
CA THR A 719 10.87 -11.10 -20.77
C THR A 719 11.87 -9.93 -20.65
N PHE A 720 13.07 -10.23 -20.14
CA PHE A 720 14.22 -9.31 -19.99
C PHE A 720 14.86 -8.95 -21.34
N THR A 721 15.30 -7.70 -21.51
CA THR A 721 16.61 -7.35 -22.13
C THR A 721 17.04 -5.91 -21.79
N GLN A 722 18.35 -5.75 -21.57
CA GLN A 722 19.08 -4.56 -21.13
C GLN A 722 19.14 -3.41 -22.16
N THR A 723 19.25 -2.15 -21.70
CA THR A 723 20.41 -1.22 -21.82
C THR A 723 20.02 0.27 -21.96
N ASN A 724 20.82 1.11 -21.29
CA ASN A 724 21.07 2.55 -21.48
C ASN A 724 20.06 3.58 -20.93
N PHE A 725 20.38 4.18 -19.78
CA PHE A 725 19.82 5.49 -19.38
C PHE A 725 20.91 6.57 -19.29
N SER A 726 20.71 7.59 -20.12
CA SER A 726 21.32 8.92 -20.01
C SER A 726 20.33 9.84 -19.32
N PHE A 727 20.83 10.75 -18.47
CA PHE A 727 20.03 11.77 -17.77
C PHE A 727 19.17 12.58 -18.77
N LYS A 728 17.85 12.56 -18.58
CA LYS A 728 16.92 13.47 -19.27
C LYS A 728 15.82 13.94 -18.32
N VAL A 729 15.76 15.25 -18.16
CA VAL A 729 14.58 16.04 -17.78
C VAL A 729 13.34 15.41 -18.44
N ARG A 730 12.26 15.20 -17.65
CA ARG A 730 11.00 14.56 -18.08
C ARG A 730 10.56 15.14 -19.43
N LYS A 731 10.81 14.41 -20.52
CA LYS A 731 10.22 14.70 -21.83
C LYS A 731 8.74 14.34 -21.77
N GLU A 732 7.90 15.09 -22.47
CA GLU A 732 6.45 14.89 -22.65
C GLU A 732 6.06 13.39 -22.58
N HIS A 733 5.59 12.94 -21.42
CA HIS A 733 5.05 11.60 -21.20
C HIS A 733 3.57 11.74 -20.84
N GLN A 734 2.76 10.84 -21.40
CA GLN A 734 1.32 10.73 -21.19
C GLN A 734 1.05 10.36 -19.72
N LEU A 735 0.37 11.23 -18.98
CA LEU A 735 0.00 10.98 -17.59
C LEU A 735 -1.28 10.15 -17.51
N ARG A 736 -1.32 9.18 -16.58
CA ARG A 736 -2.53 8.43 -16.25
C ARG A 736 -3.21 9.06 -15.05
N PHE A 737 -4.46 9.48 -15.23
CA PHE A 737 -5.25 10.08 -14.17
C PHE A 737 -6.34 9.12 -13.68
N ALA A 738 -6.66 9.19 -12.39
CA ALA A 738 -7.90 8.65 -11.85
C ALA A 738 -8.66 9.79 -11.15
N TYR A 739 -9.97 9.67 -11.06
CA TYR A 739 -10.82 10.82 -10.72
C TYR A 739 -11.67 10.53 -9.49
N ARG A 740 -11.71 11.48 -8.54
CA ARG A 740 -12.67 11.54 -7.43
C ARG A 740 -13.51 12.81 -7.61
N THR A 741 -14.73 12.68 -8.10
CA THR A 741 -15.46 13.86 -8.62
C THR A 741 -16.92 13.88 -8.22
N GLY A 742 -17.51 15.08 -8.33
CA GLY A 742 -18.96 15.28 -8.42
C GLY A 742 -19.49 14.95 -9.82
N ALA A 743 -20.79 15.17 -10.03
CA ALA A 743 -21.47 14.81 -11.28
C ALA A 743 -21.02 15.65 -12.48
N SER A 744 -20.81 16.96 -12.31
CA SER A 744 -20.52 17.88 -13.41
C SER A 744 -19.24 17.53 -14.19
N PHE A 745 -18.22 16.97 -13.53
CA PHE A 745 -16.99 16.53 -14.21
C PHE A 745 -17.27 15.47 -15.26
N VAL A 746 -18.15 14.50 -14.97
CA VAL A 746 -18.42 13.37 -15.87
C VAL A 746 -19.03 13.85 -17.18
N SER A 747 -20.05 14.71 -17.12
CA SER A 747 -20.67 15.31 -18.30
C SER A 747 -19.69 16.17 -19.11
N SER A 748 -18.83 16.96 -18.45
CA SER A 748 -17.82 17.77 -19.12
C SER A 748 -16.75 16.91 -19.81
N ARG A 749 -16.24 15.86 -19.13
CA ARG A 749 -15.24 14.93 -19.65
C ARG A 749 -15.75 14.12 -20.84
N LEU A 750 -17.05 13.83 -20.88
CA LEU A 750 -17.74 13.14 -21.98
C LEU A 750 -18.19 14.08 -23.11
N GLY A 751 -18.01 15.39 -22.98
CA GLY A 751 -18.45 16.37 -23.98
C GLY A 751 -19.97 16.41 -24.17
N MET A 752 -20.73 16.19 -23.09
CA MET A 752 -22.19 16.23 -23.11
C MET A 752 -22.70 17.67 -23.02
N PRO A 753 -23.53 18.14 -23.98
CA PRO A 753 -24.18 19.45 -23.88
C PRO A 753 -25.20 19.47 -22.73
N GLU A 754 -25.51 20.67 -22.22
CA GLU A 754 -26.66 20.81 -21.34
C GLU A 754 -27.96 20.51 -22.09
N ARG A 755 -28.81 19.70 -21.48
CA ARG A 755 -30.12 19.33 -22.00
C ARG A 755 -31.22 19.90 -21.10
N PRO A 756 -32.24 20.58 -21.66
CA PRO A 756 -33.41 20.99 -20.90
C PRO A 756 -34.10 19.81 -20.21
N VAL A 757 -34.91 20.10 -19.19
CA VAL A 757 -35.70 19.08 -18.49
C VAL A 757 -36.60 18.32 -19.46
N ILE A 758 -36.63 17.01 -19.33
CA ILE A 758 -37.44 16.12 -20.15
C ILE A 758 -38.89 16.15 -19.67
N LEU A 759 -39.80 16.39 -20.62
CA LEU A 759 -41.24 16.30 -20.43
C LEU A 759 -41.73 14.86 -20.74
N PRO A 760 -42.84 14.40 -20.14
CA PRO A 760 -43.40 13.07 -20.41
C PRO A 760 -43.63 12.78 -21.89
N SER A 761 -44.02 13.80 -22.68
CA SER A 761 -44.25 13.69 -24.13
C SER A 761 -42.99 13.40 -24.95
N GLN A 762 -41.81 13.53 -24.36
CA GLN A 762 -40.51 13.30 -25.01
C GLN A 762 -39.93 11.92 -24.69
N ILE A 763 -40.63 11.11 -23.88
CA ILE A 763 -40.20 9.74 -23.57
C ILE A 763 -40.48 8.82 -24.77
N PRO A 764 -39.49 8.06 -25.26
CA PRO A 764 -39.67 7.13 -26.39
C PRO A 764 -40.77 6.09 -26.11
N ASN A 765 -41.66 5.85 -27.07
CA ASN A 765 -42.75 4.86 -26.99
C ASN A 765 -43.66 4.98 -25.75
N PHE A 766 -43.73 6.16 -25.12
CA PHE A 766 -44.62 6.38 -23.97
C PHE A 766 -46.07 6.09 -24.36
N ASN A 767 -46.67 5.04 -23.80
CA ASN A 767 -48.01 4.60 -24.16
C ASN A 767 -49.06 5.63 -23.70
N PRO A 768 -49.65 6.41 -24.62
CA PRO A 768 -50.60 7.48 -24.27
C PRO A 768 -51.97 6.92 -23.83
N THR A 769 -52.19 5.60 -23.93
CA THR A 769 -53.43 4.93 -23.51
C THR A 769 -53.35 4.33 -22.09
N ARG A 770 -52.21 4.46 -21.40
CA ARG A 770 -52.05 3.99 -20.02
C ARG A 770 -52.77 4.95 -19.06
N HIS A 771 -54.04 4.69 -18.79
CA HIS A 771 -54.90 5.45 -17.87
C HIS A 771 -54.59 5.24 -16.36
N THR A 772 -53.43 4.67 -16.04
CA THR A 772 -53.03 4.43 -14.64
C THR A 772 -52.33 5.64 -14.05
N GLY A 773 -52.40 5.82 -12.74
CA GLY A 773 -51.64 6.89 -12.06
C GLY A 773 -50.12 6.67 -12.03
N GLY A 774 -49.40 7.68 -11.58
CA GLY A 774 -47.98 7.63 -11.24
C GLY A 774 -47.75 7.08 -9.84
N LEU A 775 -46.61 6.41 -9.61
CA LEU A 775 -46.22 5.91 -8.30
C LEU A 775 -45.02 6.71 -7.77
N ILE A 776 -45.15 7.26 -6.57
CA ILE A 776 -44.09 7.93 -5.83
C ILE A 776 -43.73 7.08 -4.61
N VAL A 777 -42.45 6.77 -4.43
CA VAL A 777 -41.94 5.97 -3.32
C VAL A 777 -40.90 6.75 -2.53
N ALA A 778 -41.11 6.92 -1.22
CA ALA A 778 -40.21 7.69 -0.36
C ALA A 778 -39.89 6.99 0.97
N GLY A 779 -38.62 6.63 1.18
CA GLY A 779 -38.16 5.99 2.44
C GLY A 779 -37.33 6.90 3.36
N SER A 780 -36.97 8.11 2.92
CA SER A 780 -35.96 8.94 3.60
C SER A 780 -36.54 9.85 4.69
N TYR A 781 -36.08 9.70 5.93
CA TYR A 781 -36.37 10.60 7.08
C TYR A 781 -35.33 11.72 7.21
N VAL A 782 -35.23 12.59 6.21
CA VAL A 782 -34.36 13.79 6.25
C VAL A 782 -35.26 15.03 6.24
N PRO A 783 -34.97 16.10 7.03
CA PRO A 783 -35.83 17.28 7.12
C PRO A 783 -36.24 17.87 5.77
N LYS A 784 -35.29 17.98 4.83
CA LYS A 784 -35.55 18.47 3.46
C LYS A 784 -36.53 17.57 2.70
N SER A 785 -36.35 16.25 2.80
CA SER A 785 -37.27 15.29 2.17
C SER A 785 -38.67 15.37 2.79
N THR A 786 -38.78 15.61 4.11
CA THR A 786 -40.08 15.78 4.78
C THR A 786 -40.82 16.98 4.23
N LYS A 787 -40.14 18.13 4.14
CA LYS A 787 -40.72 19.36 3.60
C LYS A 787 -41.16 19.21 2.14
N GLN A 788 -40.35 18.56 1.30
CA GLN A 788 -40.70 18.30 -0.10
C GLN A 788 -41.95 17.40 -0.24
N ILE A 789 -42.08 16.38 0.62
CA ILE A 789 -43.26 15.51 0.64
C ILE A 789 -44.49 16.26 1.15
N GLN A 790 -44.33 17.11 2.16
CA GLN A 790 -45.42 17.93 2.68
C GLN A 790 -45.94 18.90 1.60
N SER A 791 -45.05 19.60 0.89
CA SER A 791 -45.42 20.46 -0.24
C SER A 791 -46.16 19.68 -1.34
N LEU A 792 -45.71 18.46 -1.65
CA LEU A 792 -46.41 17.57 -2.60
C LEU A 792 -47.84 17.24 -2.13
N ILE A 793 -48.02 16.81 -0.88
CA ILE A 793 -49.35 16.45 -0.34
C ILE A 793 -50.27 17.67 -0.34
N GLU A 794 -49.78 18.83 0.09
CA GLU A 794 -50.56 20.08 0.17
C GLU A 794 -50.98 20.57 -1.23
N ARG A 795 -50.10 20.50 -2.22
CA ARG A 795 -50.37 20.97 -3.60
C ARG A 795 -51.24 20.00 -4.39
N SER A 796 -51.00 18.70 -4.27
CA SER A 796 -51.74 17.70 -5.05
C SER A 796 -53.16 17.44 -4.49
N GLY A 797 -53.39 17.68 -3.20
CA GLY A 797 -54.72 17.61 -2.59
C GLY A 797 -55.42 16.27 -2.87
N SER A 798 -56.63 16.32 -3.45
CA SER A 798 -57.42 15.13 -3.77
C SER A 798 -56.90 14.31 -4.95
N ASN A 799 -55.90 14.79 -5.68
CA ASN A 799 -55.33 14.11 -6.85
C ASN A 799 -54.17 13.15 -6.49
N LEU A 800 -53.79 13.08 -5.21
CA LEU A 800 -52.74 12.19 -4.70
C LEU A 800 -53.28 11.35 -3.54
N THR A 801 -53.22 10.03 -3.67
CA THR A 801 -53.53 9.12 -2.56
C THR A 801 -52.26 8.73 -1.82
N THR A 802 -52.26 8.83 -0.49
CA THR A 802 -51.08 8.54 0.34
C THR A 802 -51.26 7.29 1.18
N HIS A 803 -50.36 6.32 1.03
CA HIS A 803 -50.26 5.12 1.86
C HIS A 803 -48.99 5.18 2.71
N ILE A 804 -49.17 5.11 4.04
CA ILE A 804 -48.06 5.16 5.01
C ILE A 804 -47.74 3.75 5.48
N VAL A 805 -46.46 3.38 5.37
CA VAL A 805 -45.90 2.12 5.88
C VAL A 805 -45.31 2.37 7.25
N GLU A 806 -46.02 1.92 8.29
CA GLU A 806 -45.59 2.06 9.68
C GLU A 806 -44.40 1.16 10.02
N VAL A 807 -43.19 1.72 9.99
CA VAL A 807 -41.94 0.99 10.26
C VAL A 807 -41.92 0.38 11.66
N PRO A 808 -42.37 1.06 12.74
CA PRO A 808 -42.47 0.45 14.06
C PRO A 808 -43.33 -0.82 14.09
N ALA A 809 -44.46 -0.81 13.37
CA ALA A 809 -45.35 -1.97 13.30
C ALA A 809 -44.69 -3.16 12.59
N LEU A 810 -43.95 -2.89 11.50
CA LEU A 810 -43.18 -3.93 10.80
C LEU A 810 -42.04 -4.49 11.65
N LEU A 811 -41.39 -3.68 12.48
CA LEU A 811 -40.33 -4.16 13.39
C LEU A 811 -40.89 -5.04 14.50
N ILE A 812 -42.07 -4.72 15.03
CA ILE A 812 -42.80 -5.59 15.97
C ILE A 812 -43.21 -6.90 15.26
N GLU A 813 -43.65 -6.81 14.01
CA GLU A 813 -43.99 -7.99 13.22
C GLU A 813 -42.75 -8.87 12.95
N LEU A 814 -41.59 -8.27 12.64
CA LEU A 814 -40.33 -8.98 12.40
C LEU A 814 -39.91 -9.87 13.58
N GLN A 815 -40.21 -9.47 14.82
CA GLN A 815 -39.91 -10.29 16.00
C GLN A 815 -40.59 -11.68 15.97
N LYS A 816 -41.65 -11.84 15.19
CA LYS A 816 -42.41 -13.10 15.03
C LYS A 816 -41.83 -14.03 13.96
N TYR A 817 -40.79 -13.61 13.24
CA TYR A 817 -40.21 -14.35 12.12
C TYR A 817 -38.69 -14.49 12.25
N SER A 818 -38.12 -15.51 11.62
CA SER A 818 -36.67 -15.76 11.59
C SER A 818 -35.90 -14.67 10.83
N ASP A 819 -36.49 -14.18 9.73
CA ASP A 819 -35.85 -13.33 8.74
C ASP A 819 -36.84 -12.35 8.08
N ILE A 820 -36.30 -11.23 7.58
CA ILE A 820 -37.06 -10.15 6.92
C ILE A 820 -37.82 -10.67 5.68
N PRO A 821 -37.21 -11.44 4.75
CA PRO A 821 -37.93 -11.94 3.57
C PRO A 821 -39.18 -12.77 3.90
N THR A 822 -39.13 -13.60 4.94
CA THR A 822 -40.27 -14.40 5.39
C THR A 822 -41.36 -13.54 5.99
N MET A 823 -41.01 -12.54 6.81
CA MET A 823 -41.96 -11.56 7.34
C MET A 823 -42.65 -10.81 6.20
N LEU A 824 -41.89 -10.28 5.23
CA LEU A 824 -42.43 -9.48 4.12
C LEU A 824 -43.48 -10.26 3.32
N ARG A 825 -43.25 -11.55 3.05
CA ARG A 825 -44.20 -12.41 2.32
C ARG A 825 -45.51 -12.67 3.08
N ARG A 826 -45.46 -12.67 4.41
CA ARG A 826 -46.59 -13.06 5.27
C ARG A 826 -47.30 -11.86 5.93
N SER A 827 -46.77 -10.66 5.80
CA SER A 827 -47.34 -9.45 6.39
C SER A 827 -48.66 -9.06 5.72
N LEU A 828 -49.75 -9.14 6.48
CA LEU A 828 -51.08 -8.72 6.04
C LEU A 828 -51.15 -7.21 5.80
N VAL A 829 -50.41 -6.42 6.57
CA VAL A 829 -50.35 -4.96 6.43
C VAL A 829 -49.76 -4.58 5.08
N LEU A 830 -48.65 -5.20 4.69
CA LEU A 830 -48.04 -4.95 3.39
C LEU A 830 -48.92 -5.43 2.23
N GLN A 831 -49.60 -6.56 2.39
CA GLN A 831 -50.57 -7.03 1.39
C GLN A 831 -51.72 -6.03 1.19
N GLU A 832 -52.26 -5.47 2.28
CA GLU A 832 -53.31 -4.46 2.21
C GLU A 832 -52.84 -3.18 1.51
N VAL A 833 -51.65 -2.68 1.83
CA VAL A 833 -51.06 -1.51 1.15
C VAL A 833 -50.87 -1.78 -0.35
N VAL A 834 -50.38 -2.97 -0.71
CA VAL A 834 -50.22 -3.38 -2.11
C VAL A 834 -51.55 -3.41 -2.86
N THR A 835 -52.59 -3.97 -2.25
CA THR A 835 -53.93 -4.03 -2.85
C THR A 835 -54.49 -2.64 -3.08
N ARG A 836 -54.51 -1.79 -2.04
CA ARG A 836 -55.05 -0.43 -2.12
C ARG A 836 -54.28 0.43 -3.13
N ALA A 837 -52.95 0.43 -3.07
CA ALA A 837 -52.12 1.16 -4.02
C ALA A 837 -52.34 0.68 -5.46
N SER A 838 -52.56 -0.62 -5.68
CA SER A 838 -52.87 -1.15 -7.02
C SER A 838 -54.24 -0.68 -7.53
N ASP A 839 -55.23 -0.60 -6.64
CA ASP A 839 -56.59 -0.17 -7.00
C ASP A 839 -56.63 1.33 -7.33
N ASP A 840 -55.95 2.16 -6.53
CA ASP A 840 -55.82 3.60 -6.78
C ASP A 840 -55.11 3.89 -8.11
N LEU A 841 -53.97 3.19 -8.36
CA LEU A 841 -53.26 3.29 -9.62
C LEU A 841 -54.13 2.87 -10.81
N ARG A 842 -54.96 1.82 -10.66
CA ARG A 842 -55.91 1.39 -11.70
C ARG A 842 -56.99 2.43 -11.98
N GLY A 843 -57.40 3.17 -10.95
CA GLY A 843 -58.34 4.28 -11.05
C GLY A 843 -57.75 5.57 -11.65
N GLY A 844 -56.47 5.57 -12.03
CA GLY A 844 -55.79 6.74 -12.62
C GLY A 844 -55.30 7.76 -11.59
N GLN A 845 -55.37 7.45 -10.29
CA GLN A 845 -54.90 8.34 -9.23
C GLN A 845 -53.39 8.19 -9.02
N ASP A 846 -52.67 9.30 -8.89
CA ASP A 846 -51.26 9.26 -8.49
C ASP A 846 -51.17 8.81 -7.02
N VAL A 847 -50.20 7.94 -6.72
CA VAL A 847 -50.08 7.28 -5.41
C VAL A 847 -48.71 7.58 -4.80
N LEU A 848 -48.71 8.07 -3.56
CA LEU A 848 -47.52 8.19 -2.71
C LEU A 848 -47.49 7.04 -1.71
N VAL A 849 -46.45 6.20 -1.78
CA VAL A 849 -46.11 5.22 -0.76
C VAL A 849 -44.90 5.73 0.01
N MET A 850 -45.05 5.97 1.31
CA MET A 850 -43.94 6.42 2.15
C MET A 850 -43.83 5.65 3.46
N THR A 851 -42.64 5.58 4.02
CA THR A 851 -42.45 5.08 5.40
C THR A 851 -42.89 6.13 6.42
N SER A 852 -43.30 5.66 7.60
CA SER A 852 -43.59 6.50 8.77
C SER A 852 -42.44 7.48 9.05
N ARG A 853 -42.80 8.70 9.45
CA ARG A 853 -41.86 9.81 9.63
C ARG A 853 -41.42 10.00 11.09
N ASP A 854 -41.77 9.12 12.02
CA ASP A 854 -41.22 9.20 13.38
C ASP A 854 -39.85 8.53 13.44
N LEU A 855 -38.89 9.14 14.14
CA LEU A 855 -37.56 8.54 14.32
C LEU A 855 -37.67 7.30 15.20
N VAL A 856 -37.49 6.12 14.59
CA VAL A 856 -37.47 4.85 15.31
C VAL A 856 -36.08 4.62 15.91
N THR A 857 -35.98 4.58 17.24
CA THR A 857 -34.74 4.29 17.96
C THR A 857 -34.77 2.88 18.56
N LEU A 858 -33.60 2.29 18.79
CA LEU A 858 -33.51 0.98 19.45
C LEU A 858 -34.23 0.95 20.81
N ASP A 859 -34.17 2.07 21.56
CA ASP A 859 -34.80 2.20 22.87
C ASP A 859 -36.33 2.21 22.79
N SER A 860 -36.90 2.75 21.70
CA SER A 860 -38.35 2.79 21.49
C SER A 860 -38.94 1.46 20.99
N VAL A 861 -38.11 0.57 20.40
CA VAL A 861 -38.54 -0.76 19.92
C VAL A 861 -38.31 -1.85 20.96
N ASN A 862 -37.21 -1.80 21.72
CA ASN A 862 -36.84 -2.84 22.69
C ASN A 862 -37.57 -2.71 24.04
N THR A 863 -38.17 -1.56 24.36
CA THR A 863 -39.03 -1.40 25.56
C THR A 863 -40.38 -2.11 25.45
N LEU A 864 -40.78 -2.54 24.25
CA LEU A 864 -42.03 -3.25 23.96
C LEU A 864 -41.85 -4.78 23.84
N ALA A 865 -40.64 -5.32 24.05
CA ALA A 865 -40.33 -6.73 23.84
C ALA A 865 -40.43 -7.56 25.14
N SER A 866 -41.28 -8.59 25.15
CA SER A 866 -41.25 -9.67 26.16
C SER A 866 -40.09 -10.64 25.90
N GLU A 867 -39.63 -11.34 26.93
CA GLU A 867 -38.40 -12.15 27.09
C GLU A 867 -38.09 -13.27 26.05
N THR A 868 -38.78 -13.35 24.90
CA THR A 868 -38.61 -14.44 23.91
C THR A 868 -38.44 -13.99 22.45
N SER A 869 -38.21 -12.70 22.17
CA SER A 869 -38.15 -12.18 20.80
C SER A 869 -36.73 -11.84 20.32
N LYS A 870 -36.47 -12.04 19.01
CA LYS A 870 -35.23 -11.64 18.31
C LYS A 870 -34.89 -10.18 18.61
N GLN A 871 -33.66 -9.92 19.06
CA GLN A 871 -33.17 -8.56 19.34
C GLN A 871 -33.02 -7.78 18.03
N ILE A 872 -33.69 -6.63 17.93
CA ILE A 872 -33.65 -5.76 16.75
C ILE A 872 -32.37 -4.91 16.79
N THR A 873 -31.67 -4.82 15.66
CA THR A 873 -30.46 -4.00 15.48
C THR A 873 -30.75 -2.73 14.66
N ASN A 874 -29.84 -1.75 14.67
CA ASN A 874 -29.93 -0.57 13.79
C ASN A 874 -29.93 -0.94 12.30
N LEU A 875 -29.25 -2.04 11.94
CA LEU A 875 -29.23 -2.57 10.57
C LEU A 875 -30.59 -3.14 10.18
N ASP A 876 -31.30 -3.81 11.09
CA ASP A 876 -32.64 -4.32 10.84
C ASP A 876 -33.64 -3.19 10.56
N ILE A 877 -33.54 -2.05 11.26
CA ILE A 877 -34.43 -0.89 11.05
C ILE A 877 -34.31 -0.35 9.62
N ASN A 878 -33.08 -0.10 9.16
CA ASN A 878 -32.82 0.40 7.82
C ASN A 878 -33.18 -0.63 6.74
N SER A 879 -32.89 -1.91 6.99
CA SER A 879 -33.19 -2.99 6.06
C SER A 879 -34.70 -3.21 5.91
N VAL A 880 -35.48 -3.21 7.00
CA VAL A 880 -36.94 -3.37 6.97
C VAL A 880 -37.60 -2.25 6.19
N ALA A 881 -37.24 -0.99 6.46
CA ALA A 881 -37.83 0.16 5.78
C ALA A 881 -37.62 0.10 4.26
N ALA A 882 -36.39 -0.18 3.82
CA ALA A 882 -36.06 -0.24 2.40
C ALA A 882 -36.69 -1.47 1.71
N THR A 883 -36.57 -2.66 2.31
CA THR A 883 -37.09 -3.91 1.73
C THR A 883 -38.62 -3.97 1.70
N ALA A 884 -39.31 -3.28 2.62
CA ALA A 884 -40.77 -3.14 2.59
C ALA A 884 -41.25 -2.33 1.37
N LEU A 885 -40.60 -1.20 1.06
CA LEU A 885 -40.92 -0.41 -0.13
C LEU A 885 -40.65 -1.19 -1.42
N VAL A 886 -39.52 -1.90 -1.50
CA VAL A 886 -39.21 -2.81 -2.62
C VAL A 886 -40.28 -3.90 -2.74
N HIS A 887 -40.71 -4.48 -1.62
CA HIS A 887 -41.76 -5.48 -1.60
C HIS A 887 -43.06 -4.92 -2.19
N ILE A 888 -43.45 -3.70 -1.82
CA ILE A 888 -44.68 -3.08 -2.34
C ILE A 888 -44.57 -2.94 -3.86
N VAL A 889 -43.51 -2.28 -4.36
CA VAL A 889 -43.29 -2.08 -5.81
C VAL A 889 -43.35 -3.41 -6.58
N ARG A 890 -42.71 -4.46 -6.04
CA ARG A 890 -42.70 -5.80 -6.65
C ARG A 890 -44.05 -6.49 -6.67
N ASN A 891 -44.95 -6.23 -5.74
CA ASN A 891 -46.22 -6.96 -5.64
C ASN A 891 -47.45 -6.19 -6.17
N LEU A 892 -47.31 -4.93 -6.63
CA LEU A 892 -48.40 -4.19 -7.29
C LEU A 892 -49.00 -4.97 -8.48
N SER A 893 -50.31 -5.03 -8.60
CA SER A 893 -50.97 -5.76 -9.71
C SER A 893 -51.09 -4.95 -11.02
N VAL A 894 -50.68 -3.67 -10.99
CA VAL A 894 -50.85 -2.71 -12.10
C VAL A 894 -49.54 -1.98 -12.35
N CYS A 895 -49.17 -1.79 -13.62
CA CYS A 895 -48.02 -0.97 -14.00
C CYS A 895 -48.34 0.51 -13.87
N PRO A 896 -47.61 1.30 -13.06
CA PRO A 896 -47.81 2.74 -12.99
C PRO A 896 -47.34 3.43 -14.29
N ARG A 897 -47.79 4.67 -14.48
CA ARG A 897 -47.42 5.52 -15.64
C ARG A 897 -45.94 5.93 -15.60
N TYR A 898 -45.46 6.26 -14.41
CA TYR A 898 -44.05 6.50 -14.11
C TYR A 898 -43.79 6.07 -12.66
N LEU A 899 -42.52 5.80 -12.34
CA LEU A 899 -42.08 5.53 -10.98
C LEU A 899 -41.09 6.59 -10.55
N LEU A 900 -41.40 7.32 -9.47
CA LEU A 900 -40.49 8.26 -8.84
C LEU A 900 -40.03 7.69 -7.51
N ALA A 901 -38.73 7.42 -7.38
CA ALA A 901 -38.13 6.98 -6.13
C ALA A 901 -37.36 8.14 -5.49
N LYS A 902 -37.63 8.43 -4.22
CA LYS A 902 -36.99 9.53 -3.49
C LYS A 902 -36.06 9.06 -2.38
N GLY A 903 -34.82 9.51 -2.46
CA GLY A 903 -33.72 9.19 -1.55
C GLY A 903 -32.70 8.24 -2.19
N GLY A 904 -31.43 8.33 -1.78
CA GLY A 904 -30.35 7.50 -2.35
C GLY A 904 -30.63 6.01 -2.23
N VAL A 905 -30.67 5.47 -1.00
CA VAL A 905 -30.94 4.04 -0.76
C VAL A 905 -32.26 3.58 -1.39
N THR A 906 -33.36 4.32 -1.16
CA THR A 906 -34.67 3.97 -1.73
C THR A 906 -34.63 3.88 -3.26
N SER A 907 -33.97 4.81 -3.93
CA SER A 907 -33.86 4.79 -5.40
C SER A 907 -33.01 3.64 -5.91
N SER A 908 -31.90 3.33 -5.21
CA SER A 908 -31.04 2.18 -5.52
C SER A 908 -31.84 0.88 -5.45
N ASP A 909 -32.52 0.67 -4.33
CA ASP A 909 -33.20 -0.59 -4.06
C ASP A 909 -34.44 -0.74 -4.95
N VAL A 910 -35.16 0.34 -5.23
CA VAL A 910 -36.28 0.33 -6.19
C VAL A 910 -35.78 0.01 -7.61
N ALA A 911 -34.64 0.56 -8.05
CA ALA A 911 -34.07 0.26 -9.36
C ALA A 911 -33.55 -1.20 -9.43
N THR A 912 -32.69 -1.59 -8.49
CA THR A 912 -31.90 -2.82 -8.54
C THR A 912 -32.65 -4.07 -8.08
N ALA A 913 -33.55 -3.91 -7.11
CA ALA A 913 -34.40 -4.97 -6.58
C ALA A 913 -35.86 -4.76 -7.00
N GLY A 914 -36.45 -3.58 -6.81
CA GLY A 914 -37.86 -3.32 -7.14
C GLY A 914 -38.24 -3.70 -8.58
N ILE A 915 -37.62 -3.02 -9.56
CA ILE A 915 -37.79 -3.30 -11.00
C ILE A 915 -36.82 -4.39 -11.49
N ALA A 916 -35.74 -4.65 -10.74
CA ALA A 916 -34.68 -5.60 -11.11
C ALA A 916 -33.92 -5.19 -12.39
N ILE A 917 -33.64 -3.89 -12.52
CA ILE A 917 -32.82 -3.33 -13.60
C ILE A 917 -31.44 -3.96 -13.55
N LYS A 918 -30.97 -4.46 -14.70
CA LYS A 918 -29.58 -4.89 -14.96
C LYS A 918 -28.82 -3.79 -15.73
N ARG A 919 -29.48 -3.16 -16.70
CA ARG A 919 -28.99 -2.02 -17.49
C ARG A 919 -30.11 -1.00 -17.69
N ALA A 920 -29.81 0.28 -17.60
CA ALA A 920 -30.76 1.36 -17.95
C ALA A 920 -30.04 2.48 -18.71
N THR A 921 -30.75 3.15 -19.61
CA THR A 921 -30.27 4.37 -20.27
C THR A 921 -30.76 5.59 -19.52
N VAL A 922 -29.88 6.55 -19.26
CA VAL A 922 -30.23 7.85 -18.69
C VAL A 922 -30.74 8.75 -19.81
N LEU A 923 -32.02 9.12 -19.80
CA LEU A 923 -32.60 9.95 -20.89
C LEU A 923 -32.32 11.44 -20.73
N GLY A 924 -32.01 11.87 -19.50
CA GLY A 924 -31.88 13.27 -19.12
C GLY A 924 -32.47 13.48 -17.73
N GLN A 925 -32.99 14.69 -17.48
CA GLN A 925 -33.39 15.13 -16.15
C GLN A 925 -34.86 15.54 -16.09
N ALA A 926 -35.60 15.14 -15.05
CA ALA A 926 -36.98 15.60 -14.79
C ALA A 926 -37.01 17.00 -14.13
N ALA A 927 -35.97 17.30 -13.36
CA ALA A 927 -35.64 18.60 -12.79
C ALA A 927 -34.10 18.69 -12.68
N PRO A 928 -33.51 19.89 -12.56
CA PRO A 928 -32.06 20.01 -12.35
C PRO A 928 -31.56 19.08 -11.23
N GLY A 929 -30.67 18.17 -11.57
CA GLY A 929 -30.12 17.14 -10.69
C GLY A 929 -31.03 15.95 -10.37
N VAL A 930 -32.10 15.71 -11.13
CA VAL A 930 -33.05 14.58 -10.96
C VAL A 930 -33.09 13.72 -12.24
N PRO A 931 -32.27 12.66 -12.36
CA PRO A 931 -32.17 11.89 -13.59
C PRO A 931 -33.35 10.94 -13.84
N ILE A 932 -33.59 10.64 -15.12
CA ILE A 932 -34.61 9.70 -15.60
C ILE A 932 -33.93 8.50 -16.22
N TRP A 933 -34.18 7.32 -15.66
CA TRP A 933 -33.69 6.04 -16.15
C TRP A 933 -34.78 5.34 -16.96
N TRP A 934 -34.37 4.69 -18.04
CA TRP A 934 -35.26 4.00 -18.96
C TRP A 934 -34.71 2.61 -19.30
N CYS A 935 -35.57 1.60 -19.20
CA CYS A 935 -35.28 0.21 -19.59
C CYS A 935 -36.16 -0.15 -20.77
N GLN A 936 -35.56 -0.47 -21.92
CA GLN A 936 -36.28 -0.59 -23.18
C GLN A 936 -36.74 -2.03 -23.45
N SER A 937 -35.96 -3.03 -23.02
CA SER A 937 -36.27 -4.44 -23.31
C SER A 937 -36.16 -5.33 -22.07
N GLU A 938 -36.63 -6.58 -22.18
CA GLU A 938 -36.48 -7.58 -21.13
C GLU A 938 -35.01 -7.96 -20.87
N GLU A 939 -34.11 -7.78 -21.86
CA GLU A 939 -32.67 -8.08 -21.72
C GLU A 939 -31.93 -7.11 -20.79
N ASP A 940 -32.52 -5.92 -20.61
CA ASP A 940 -32.08 -4.86 -19.69
C ASP A 940 -32.46 -5.18 -18.23
N LEU A 941 -33.23 -6.24 -18.00
CA LEU A 941 -33.67 -6.69 -16.69
C LEU A 941 -32.96 -7.99 -16.30
N LYS A 942 -32.92 -8.29 -15.00
CA LYS A 942 -32.33 -9.51 -14.47
C LYS A 942 -33.24 -10.70 -14.81
N SER A 943 -32.68 -11.76 -15.40
CA SER A 943 -33.44 -12.96 -15.86
C SER A 943 -34.18 -13.69 -14.72
N GLN A 944 -33.64 -13.58 -13.51
CA GLN A 944 -34.25 -13.94 -12.25
C GLN A 944 -33.81 -12.91 -11.22
N ASP A 945 -34.73 -12.39 -10.40
CA ASP A 945 -34.27 -11.72 -9.17
C ASP A 945 -33.53 -12.73 -8.27
N GLN A 946 -32.85 -12.28 -7.22
CA GLN A 946 -32.21 -13.18 -6.23
C GLN A 946 -33.18 -14.18 -5.56
N GLY A 947 -34.48 -14.17 -5.91
CA GLY A 947 -35.52 -15.09 -5.47
C GLY A 947 -36.31 -15.80 -6.59
N GLY A 948 -35.83 -15.81 -7.85
CA GLY A 948 -36.41 -16.59 -8.94
C GLY A 948 -37.72 -16.09 -9.57
N ARG A 949 -38.13 -14.81 -9.40
CA ARG A 949 -39.41 -14.28 -9.92
C ARG A 949 -39.31 -13.67 -11.32
N GLU A 950 -40.42 -13.70 -12.07
CA GLU A 950 -40.57 -13.17 -13.44
C GLU A 950 -40.42 -11.64 -13.53
N ILE A 951 -39.94 -11.19 -14.70
CA ILE A 951 -39.85 -9.79 -15.11
C ILE A 951 -41.24 -9.15 -15.11
N LYS A 952 -41.39 -7.98 -14.47
CA LYS A 952 -42.71 -7.39 -14.26
C LYS A 952 -43.10 -6.30 -15.26
N TRP A 953 -42.26 -5.28 -15.43
CA TRP A 953 -42.55 -4.13 -16.31
C TRP A 953 -41.31 -3.71 -17.08
N THR A 954 -41.44 -3.63 -18.41
CA THR A 954 -40.54 -2.90 -19.31
C THR A 954 -41.17 -1.55 -19.68
N GLU A 955 -40.38 -0.64 -20.25
CA GLU A 955 -40.88 0.65 -20.77
C GLU A 955 -41.56 1.54 -19.69
N ILE A 956 -41.02 1.56 -18.47
CA ILE A 956 -41.44 2.47 -17.40
C ILE A 956 -40.37 3.54 -17.14
N PRO A 957 -40.72 4.84 -17.18
CA PRO A 957 -39.80 5.90 -16.76
C PRO A 957 -39.54 5.81 -15.26
N LEU A 958 -38.29 5.62 -14.86
CA LEU A 958 -37.85 5.63 -13.48
C LEU A 958 -37.16 6.97 -13.17
N ILE A 959 -37.82 7.82 -12.41
CA ILE A 959 -37.29 9.11 -11.94
C ILE A 959 -36.55 8.86 -10.63
N ILE A 960 -35.23 9.03 -10.65
CA ILE A 960 -34.36 8.90 -9.48
C ILE A 960 -34.26 10.28 -8.84
N PHE A 961 -34.91 10.48 -7.69
CA PHE A 961 -34.96 11.76 -6.99
C PHE A 961 -33.99 11.78 -5.80
N PRO A 962 -32.85 12.48 -5.89
CA PRO A 962 -31.87 12.53 -4.81
C PRO A 962 -32.42 13.17 -3.52
N GLY A 963 -31.90 12.74 -2.37
CA GLY A 963 -32.36 13.25 -1.07
C GLY A 963 -32.00 14.72 -0.79
N ASN A 964 -30.97 15.26 -1.47
CA ASN A 964 -30.34 16.55 -1.17
C ASN A 964 -30.40 17.58 -2.31
N VAL A 965 -31.24 17.34 -3.33
CA VAL A 965 -31.39 18.19 -4.53
C VAL A 965 -32.77 18.86 -4.56
N GLY A 966 -32.84 20.01 -5.23
CA GLY A 966 -34.04 20.83 -5.38
C GLY A 966 -34.34 21.71 -4.17
N ASP A 967 -35.33 22.58 -4.28
CA ASP A 967 -35.92 23.35 -3.18
C ASP A 967 -37.10 22.58 -2.54
N GLU A 968 -37.87 23.23 -1.68
CA GLU A 968 -39.03 22.62 -1.00
C GLU A 968 -40.17 22.24 -1.97
N ASN A 969 -40.22 22.80 -3.18
CA ASN A 969 -41.30 22.64 -4.15
C ASN A 969 -40.97 21.70 -5.32
N THR A 970 -39.68 21.46 -5.56
CA THR A 970 -39.19 20.72 -6.73
C THR A 970 -39.84 19.34 -6.90
N LEU A 971 -40.13 18.62 -5.81
CA LEU A 971 -40.81 17.32 -5.88
C LEU A 971 -42.24 17.45 -6.43
N ALA A 972 -43.00 18.41 -5.90
CA ALA A 972 -44.34 18.70 -6.36
C ALA A 972 -44.35 19.17 -7.83
N ASP A 973 -43.39 20.03 -8.21
CA ASP A 973 -43.25 20.50 -9.60
C ASP A 973 -42.96 19.37 -10.59
N VAL A 974 -42.20 18.34 -10.18
CA VAL A 974 -41.98 17.16 -11.01
C VAL A 974 -43.27 16.34 -11.10
N VAL A 975 -43.94 16.04 -9.99
CA VAL A 975 -45.17 15.25 -10.00
C VAL A 975 -46.26 15.94 -10.83
N GLU A 976 -46.47 17.24 -10.68
CA GLU A 976 -47.46 18.00 -11.46
C GLU A 976 -47.17 18.00 -12.96
N ARG A 977 -45.89 18.08 -13.37
CA ARG A 977 -45.50 18.00 -14.79
C ARG A 977 -45.67 16.60 -15.38
N TRP A 978 -45.70 15.57 -14.54
CA TRP A 978 -45.80 14.16 -14.92
C TRP A 978 -47.20 13.57 -14.66
N ALA A 979 -48.06 14.33 -13.99
CA ALA A 979 -49.50 14.13 -13.94
C ALA A 979 -50.08 14.46 -15.33
N VAL A 980 -50.82 13.52 -15.91
CA VAL A 980 -51.48 13.66 -17.22
C VAL A 980 -52.98 13.64 -17.03
#